data_AF-A0A5C9CAG9-F1
#
_entry.id   AF-A0A5C9CAG9-F1
#
_cell.length_a   1.000
_cell.length_b   1.000
_cell.length_c   1.000
_cell.angle_alpha   90.00
_cell.angle_beta   90.00
_cell.angle_gamma   90.00
#
_symmetry.space_group_name_H-M   'P 1'
#
loop_
_entity.id
_entity.type
_entity.pdbx_description
1 polymer ?
#
loop_
_entity_poly.entity_id
_entity_poly.type
_entity_poly.pdbx_seq_one_letter_code
_entity_poly.pdbx_strand_id
1 'polypeptide(L)'
;MNPSRNLFIVVFLLLCANLFAQQKDSLRYPISDRRGDFSSAKNNNPFDLKDTALIKQSVEYDPKTKTYILREKIGRTDYRKPASLSFNDYLLSQNKAAEIAYFKKRADAITELNKKTARPPLRVYDKLFDRIFGLSGNNLKVDIRPSGEVNILAGYQGQNIKNPTLPERARKNGGFDFDMNANLNLNANIGDKLKFPINYNTLSNLGFDNQLKLDYKGMDDEIIKSIEAGNISFQSRGSLISSAQNLFGVKAQLQFGKLFVTAALANQRSSKQSVSLQGGAASQTFQKRLDDYEENRHFLLGNYFRANFNKTMRNLPVVNSQVQLQRVEVWVTNRTGATTEARDIVGLMDLGESSPYNPAVQSLSANSLPANGANNLFSSLVSDPNARNPAFINSLLLSKGLRPVDDYEKTFARKLSTNEFYFNAQAGFISINTQLQADEVLAVAYQYTYNGRVFQVGEFSQDIALDSNKGVQKVLFLKLLKATSQRVELPLWGLMMKNVYSLDLFGGIQREDFKLNVLYEEPSGGLKRFLPETSAAVDGMPLLRILNLDRLNNRNDPQPDGVFDYIEGFTILPQMGRVVFPVLEPFGKDLDTLAFAGLPAATKNKYVYYQLYDSIKAIAQTYANLNRFLMQGQVKGSSGGSEIYLNTFNIPQGSVQVTAGGQALREGSDFIVDYNLGTVKILNQGILSSNVPVRVSFENNIGFGMQQRGFTGLRMDYLASKKLSVGATMVKLGERPFFTKMGYGDDPIRNTMYGVDFNYKSELPGLSRLLNRLPFYETKAKSSINAFGEAAILKPGHPPQIGRGDQGLIFIDDFEGTRAAIDLRFPFVSWAMASTPQGNSRFPEATLTDSIVYNRNRAKLAWYNIEPNLQDKNSPGNPLRRNLAELSDPRVRQVFTNELFPQRTTNITDVQAATFDLAFYPTEKGPYNFESNPTQVNAAGKLSNPAARWGGIMRSIDQTDFETNNIEFVEFWMQNPFITNPNSKGGKMYLNFGNISEDILKDGKRFYENGMNTPTVPAAVDSSNTWGKTPVNPIQITQAFSNDPNDRPYQDVGFDGNDDDAERRKRNYVLQRLANNFGTGSTIYQQSITDPSGDNYKWYRDPAFDPLGTGILGRYKNFNNPQGNSPIATTNGQFTSAATLYPDNEDLNRDNTLNETEAYYEYEVQLRPGMDVGLTPYITDKRRVTVNSADGLTRTEDWFLFRVPIKNYSKKVGNIPDFKSIRFARLYLTDFEDSVVLRLARLDL
;
A
#
# COMPACT_ATOMS: atom_id res chain seq x y z
N MET A 1 53.15 68.43 -25.14
CA MET A 1 52.83 69.80 -25.54
C MET A 1 51.79 70.39 -24.59
N ASN A 2 52.08 71.33 -23.71
CA ASN A 2 53.36 71.85 -23.20
C ASN A 2 53.05 73.09 -22.32
N PRO A 3 53.97 73.53 -21.44
CA PRO A 3 54.73 72.72 -20.49
C PRO A 3 54.91 73.44 -19.14
N SER A 4 55.54 72.73 -18.20
CA SER A 4 56.57 73.25 -17.27
C SER A 4 56.21 74.45 -16.38
N ARG A 5 55.52 74.19 -15.25
CA ARG A 5 55.76 74.94 -13.99
C ARG A 5 55.20 74.30 -12.71
N ASN A 6 55.02 72.97 -12.65
CA ASN A 6 54.46 72.30 -11.45
C ASN A 6 55.33 71.17 -10.86
N LEU A 7 56.57 71.00 -11.33
CA LEU A 7 57.43 69.89 -10.88
C LEU A 7 58.34 70.21 -9.68
N PHE A 8 58.51 71.49 -9.32
CA PHE A 8 59.43 71.89 -8.23
C PHE A 8 58.74 72.08 -6.87
N ILE A 9 57.42 72.24 -6.83
CA ILE A 9 56.63 72.35 -5.58
C ILE A 9 56.21 70.97 -5.06
N VAL A 10 56.09 69.97 -5.95
CA VAL A 10 55.73 68.58 -5.59
C VAL A 10 56.90 67.87 -4.89
N VAL A 11 58.16 68.18 -5.21
CA VAL A 11 59.34 67.54 -4.60
C VAL A 11 59.67 68.12 -3.21
N PHE A 12 59.35 69.40 -2.94
CA PHE A 12 59.55 70.01 -1.61
C PHE A 12 58.41 69.68 -0.62
N LEU A 13 57.20 69.39 -1.11
CA LEU A 13 56.10 68.84 -0.29
C LEU A 13 56.25 67.33 0.00
N LEU A 14 56.92 66.57 -0.86
CA LEU A 14 57.24 65.14 -0.63
C LEU A 14 58.36 64.92 0.39
N LEU A 15 59.24 65.90 0.61
CA LEU A 15 60.32 65.83 1.61
C LEU A 15 59.92 66.37 3.00
N CYS A 16 58.86 67.19 3.10
CA CYS A 16 58.26 67.60 4.38
C CYS A 16 57.06 66.73 4.83
N ALA A 17 56.61 65.78 4.01
CA ALA A 17 55.55 64.81 4.37
C ALA A 17 56.06 63.60 5.20
N ASN A 18 57.36 63.55 5.55
CA ASN A 18 57.95 62.46 6.34
C ASN A 18 58.05 62.74 7.86
N LEU A 19 57.37 63.79 8.38
CA LEU A 19 57.36 64.12 9.81
C LEU A 19 56.01 63.91 10.53
N PHE A 20 55.02 63.31 9.87
CA PHE A 20 53.86 62.70 10.54
C PHE A 20 53.57 61.31 9.96
N ALA A 21 54.56 60.43 10.07
CA ALA A 21 54.31 59.00 9.98
C ALA A 21 53.55 58.55 11.25
N GLN A 22 52.34 58.02 11.08
CA GLN A 22 51.74 57.13 12.08
C GLN A 22 52.70 55.96 12.27
N GLN A 23 53.26 55.85 13.47
CA GLN A 23 54.18 54.78 13.88
C GLN A 23 53.60 53.41 13.49
N LYS A 24 54.47 52.57 12.92
CA LYS A 24 54.22 51.13 12.80
C LYS A 24 54.16 50.58 14.23
N ASP A 25 52.97 50.12 14.65
CA ASP A 25 52.72 49.59 15.99
C ASP A 25 53.77 48.53 16.35
N SER A 26 54.53 48.78 17.42
CA SER A 26 55.64 47.94 17.87
C SER A 26 55.19 46.75 18.72
N LEU A 27 53.88 46.62 18.96
CA LEU A 27 53.33 45.48 19.68
C LEU A 27 53.45 44.20 18.84
N ARG A 28 53.93 43.12 19.48
CA ARG A 28 54.03 41.78 18.87
C ARG A 28 52.67 41.28 18.34
N TYR A 29 51.58 41.77 18.94
CA TYR A 29 50.21 41.65 18.45
C TYR A 29 49.64 43.07 18.35
N PRO A 30 49.49 43.64 17.14
CA PRO A 30 48.99 44.99 16.98
C PRO A 30 47.53 45.05 17.44
N ILE A 31 47.21 46.09 18.23
CA ILE A 31 45.84 46.29 18.71
C ILE A 31 45.06 47.04 17.63
N SER A 32 43.94 46.47 17.20
CA SER A 32 43.09 47.06 16.16
C SER A 32 41.80 47.64 16.74
N ASP A 33 41.50 48.89 16.38
CA ASP A 33 40.19 49.49 16.66
C ASP A 33 39.18 49.11 15.56
N ARG A 34 37.90 49.00 15.92
CA ARG A 34 36.79 48.70 15.01
C ARG A 34 36.61 49.85 14.00
N ARG A 35 36.56 49.53 12.70
CA ARG A 35 36.37 50.52 11.61
C ARG A 35 34.94 50.65 11.06
N GLY A 36 33.96 49.92 11.62
CA GLY A 36 32.54 49.95 11.19
C GLY A 36 31.56 50.14 12.35
N ASP A 37 30.25 49.96 12.13
CA ASP A 37 29.23 50.06 13.19
C ASP A 37 29.28 48.87 14.19
N PHE A 38 28.62 49.03 15.34
CA PHE A 38 28.73 48.08 16.46
C PHE A 38 27.94 46.79 16.23
N SER A 39 27.08 46.76 15.21
CA SER A 39 26.29 45.61 14.83
C SER A 39 27.06 44.73 13.84
N SER A 40 27.56 45.32 12.75
CA SER A 40 28.16 44.58 11.63
C SER A 40 29.66 44.29 11.79
N ALA A 41 30.41 45.14 12.50
CA ALA A 41 31.88 45.09 12.56
C ALA A 41 32.43 44.82 13.96
N LYS A 42 31.79 43.94 14.75
CA LYS A 42 32.23 43.63 16.13
C LYS A 42 33.67 43.14 16.19
N ASN A 43 34.45 43.69 17.10
CA ASN A 43 35.77 43.18 17.39
C ASN A 43 35.67 41.90 18.24
N ASN A 44 36.05 40.77 17.66
CA ASN A 44 36.00 39.46 18.32
C ASN A 44 37.36 39.06 18.93
N ASN A 45 38.41 39.86 18.74
CA ASN A 45 39.72 39.59 19.30
C ASN A 45 39.74 40.02 20.78
N PRO A 46 39.96 39.10 21.74
CA PRO A 46 39.95 39.42 23.17
C PRO A 46 41.09 40.34 23.60
N PHE A 47 42.13 40.51 22.76
CA PHE A 47 43.28 41.38 23.02
C PHE A 47 43.10 42.81 22.52
N ASP A 48 42.06 43.07 21.72
CA ASP A 48 41.76 44.42 21.25
C ASP A 48 40.93 45.21 22.28
N LEU A 49 41.02 46.54 22.22
CA LEU A 49 40.29 47.42 23.14
C LEU A 49 38.78 47.25 22.94
N LYS A 50 38.07 46.89 24.02
CA LYS A 50 36.61 46.86 24.04
C LYS A 50 36.06 48.27 24.15
N ASP A 51 34.92 48.51 23.51
CA ASP A 51 34.16 49.75 23.67
C ASP A 51 33.85 49.96 25.17
N THR A 52 34.25 51.13 25.70
CA THR A 52 34.05 51.46 27.12
C THR A 52 32.63 52.00 27.36
N ALA A 53 32.18 51.99 28.62
CA ALA A 53 30.86 52.52 29.00
C ALA A 53 30.66 54.02 28.69
N LEU A 54 31.72 54.75 28.31
CA LEU A 54 31.67 56.13 27.84
C LEU A 54 31.00 56.27 26.46
N ILE A 55 31.00 55.20 25.64
CA ILE A 55 30.36 55.16 24.32
C ILE A 55 28.92 54.66 24.50
N LYS A 56 27.94 55.53 24.27
CA LYS A 56 26.51 55.19 24.28
C LYS A 56 26.05 54.81 22.88
N GLN A 57 25.63 53.57 22.70
CA GLN A 57 25.10 53.04 21.45
C GLN A 57 23.57 53.15 21.44
N SER A 58 22.98 53.66 20.35
CA SER A 58 21.53 53.72 20.18
C SER A 58 21.12 53.36 18.76
N VAL A 59 19.93 52.76 18.63
CA VAL A 59 19.30 52.48 17.33
C VAL A 59 18.06 53.35 17.23
N GLU A 60 18.03 54.23 16.24
CA GLU A 60 16.92 55.16 15.98
C GLU A 60 16.24 54.75 14.68
N TYR A 61 14.92 54.53 14.70
CA TYR A 61 14.16 54.25 13.48
C TYR A 61 13.77 55.55 12.80
N ASP A 62 14.13 55.69 11.51
CA ASP A 62 13.68 56.81 10.68
C ASP A 62 12.41 56.41 9.88
N PRO A 63 11.22 56.92 10.25
CA PRO A 63 9.97 56.58 9.59
C PRO A 63 9.84 57.11 8.16
N LYS A 64 10.64 58.11 7.75
CA LYS A 64 10.59 58.66 6.38
C LYS A 64 11.34 57.77 5.40
N THR A 65 12.53 57.31 5.77
CA THR A 65 13.37 56.44 4.93
C THR A 65 13.15 54.94 5.18
N LYS A 66 12.39 54.58 6.24
CA LYS A 66 12.17 53.21 6.71
C LYS A 66 13.49 52.47 7.04
N THR A 67 14.49 53.20 7.53
CA THR A 67 15.80 52.64 7.90
C THR A 67 16.07 52.75 9.39
N TYR A 68 16.95 51.88 9.90
CA TYR A 68 17.43 51.91 11.28
C TYR A 68 18.82 52.55 11.31
N ILE A 69 18.94 53.67 12.02
CA ILE A 69 20.18 54.43 12.15
C ILE A 69 20.88 54.02 13.45
N LEU A 70 22.06 53.43 13.31
CA LEU A 70 22.96 53.06 14.40
C LEU A 70 23.84 54.26 14.77
N ARG A 71 23.71 54.78 15.98
CA ARG A 71 24.51 55.90 16.50
C ARG A 71 25.39 55.46 17.66
N GLU A 72 26.58 56.06 17.74
CA GLU A 72 27.51 55.88 18.84
C GLU A 72 27.90 57.26 19.35
N LYS A 73 27.57 57.59 20.60
CA LYS A 73 27.74 58.93 21.18
C LYS A 73 28.70 58.90 22.36
N ILE A 74 29.62 59.86 22.44
CA ILE A 74 30.34 60.19 23.68
C ILE A 74 29.77 61.52 24.16
N GLY A 75 29.07 61.49 25.29
CA GLY A 75 28.30 62.65 25.77
C GLY A 75 27.16 63.02 24.80
N ARG A 76 27.28 64.17 24.14
CA ARG A 76 26.30 64.69 23.15
C ARG A 76 26.79 64.60 21.71
N THR A 77 28.03 64.18 21.48
CA THR A 77 28.67 64.19 20.17
C THR A 77 28.70 62.77 19.61
N ASP A 78 28.34 62.61 18.33
CA ASP A 78 28.49 61.34 17.63
C ASP A 78 30.00 61.02 17.51
N TYR A 79 30.42 59.94 18.16
CA TYR A 79 31.81 59.46 18.18
C TYR A 79 32.24 58.92 16.80
N ARG A 80 31.30 58.33 16.06
CA ARG A 80 31.49 57.82 14.70
C ARG A 80 30.31 58.17 13.80
N LYS A 81 30.53 58.11 12.48
CA LYS A 81 29.46 58.34 11.50
C LYS A 81 28.35 57.30 11.71
N PRO A 82 27.07 57.72 11.82
CA PRO A 82 25.97 56.78 11.93
C PRO A 82 25.88 55.87 10.71
N ALA A 83 25.55 54.59 10.93
CA ALA A 83 25.27 53.64 9.86
C ALA A 83 23.76 53.45 9.72
N SER A 84 23.26 53.41 8.49
CA SER A 84 21.85 53.15 8.19
C SER A 84 21.69 51.73 7.65
N LEU A 85 20.81 50.95 8.28
CA LEU A 85 20.45 49.60 7.86
C LEU A 85 19.02 49.57 7.34
N SER A 86 18.79 48.78 6.29
CA SER A 86 17.42 48.43 5.89
C SER A 86 16.76 47.58 6.97
N PHE A 87 15.42 47.50 6.99
CA PHE A 87 14.70 46.62 7.91
C PHE A 87 15.17 45.16 7.82
N ASN A 88 15.39 44.65 6.60
CA ASN A 88 15.83 43.27 6.39
C ASN A 88 17.25 43.03 6.94
N ASP A 89 18.18 43.96 6.71
CA ASP A 89 19.57 43.82 7.19
C ASP A 89 19.64 43.92 8.72
N TYR A 90 18.86 44.82 9.31
CA TYR A 90 18.74 44.93 10.77
C TYR A 90 18.15 43.65 11.39
N LEU A 91 17.08 43.11 10.80
CA LEU A 91 16.44 41.88 11.26
C LEU A 91 17.38 40.67 11.14
N LEU A 92 18.10 40.53 10.02
CA LEU A 92 19.10 39.47 9.82
C LEU A 92 20.23 39.56 10.86
N SER A 93 20.74 40.76 11.11
CA SER A 93 21.79 40.98 12.13
C SER A 93 21.29 40.68 13.54
N GLN A 94 20.06 41.10 13.88
CA GLN A 94 19.46 40.82 15.19
C GLN A 94 19.21 39.32 15.37
N ASN A 95 18.69 38.63 14.35
CA ASN A 95 18.48 37.19 14.39
C ASN A 95 19.80 36.45 14.60
N LYS A 96 20.85 36.80 13.86
CA LYS A 96 22.19 36.21 14.02
C LYS A 96 22.77 36.48 15.42
N ALA A 97 22.59 37.68 15.96
CA ALA A 97 23.04 38.01 17.31
C ALA A 97 22.26 37.24 18.39
N ALA A 98 20.94 37.08 18.22
CA ALA A 98 20.09 36.29 19.11
C ALA A 98 20.44 34.80 19.05
N GLU A 99 20.73 34.27 17.86
CA GLU A 99 21.19 32.90 17.63
C GLU A 99 22.53 32.63 18.32
N ILE A 100 23.53 33.51 18.13
CA ILE A 100 24.83 33.41 18.82
C ILE A 100 24.65 33.50 20.34
N ALA A 101 23.81 34.43 20.83
CA ALA A 101 23.55 34.55 22.26
C ALA A 101 22.84 33.33 22.84
N TYR A 102 21.89 32.75 22.11
CA TYR A 102 21.20 31.52 22.45
C TYR A 102 22.19 30.35 22.53
N PHE A 103 23.03 30.16 21.51
CA PHE A 103 24.04 29.10 21.50
C PHE A 103 25.13 29.31 22.55
N LYS A 104 25.53 30.55 22.82
CA LYS A 104 26.48 30.86 23.89
C LYS A 104 25.88 30.54 25.26
N LYS A 105 24.64 30.95 25.54
CA LYS A 105 23.95 30.63 26.79
C LYS A 105 23.77 29.11 26.97
N ARG A 106 23.54 28.39 25.87
CA ARG A 106 23.46 26.92 25.86
C ARG A 106 24.83 26.27 26.06
N ALA A 107 25.89 26.78 25.45
CA ALA A 107 27.27 26.32 25.65
C ALA A 107 27.74 26.61 27.08
N ASP A 108 27.43 27.77 27.63
CA ASP A 108 27.70 28.14 29.02
C ASP A 108 26.91 27.24 29.98
N ALA A 109 25.64 26.93 29.69
CA ALA A 109 24.85 25.97 30.45
C ALA A 109 25.42 24.54 30.38
N ILE A 110 25.88 24.10 29.20
CA ILE A 110 26.59 22.82 29.01
C ILE A 110 27.90 22.83 29.81
N THR A 111 28.61 23.96 29.84
CA THR A 111 29.86 24.11 30.59
C THR A 111 29.63 24.14 32.10
N GLU A 112 28.54 24.76 32.58
CA GLU A 112 28.10 24.67 33.98
C GLU A 112 27.63 23.25 34.35
N LEU A 113 26.92 22.56 33.46
CA LEU A 113 26.53 21.16 33.64
C LEU A 113 27.74 20.21 33.64
N ASN A 114 28.80 20.54 32.89
CA ASN A 114 30.05 19.78 32.81
C ASN A 114 31.09 20.16 33.87
N LYS A 115 30.92 21.27 34.61
CA LYS A 115 31.73 21.52 35.80
C LYS A 115 31.33 20.48 36.84
N LYS A 116 32.24 19.52 37.09
CA LYS A 116 32.23 18.63 38.27
C LYS A 116 32.28 19.48 39.54
N THR A 117 31.15 20.03 39.96
CA THR A 117 30.99 20.52 41.33
C THR A 117 31.06 19.30 42.24
N ALA A 118 32.03 19.26 43.14
CA ALA A 118 32.10 18.25 44.20
C ALA A 118 30.81 18.36 45.01
N ARG A 119 29.87 17.43 44.79
CA ARG A 119 28.60 17.40 45.52
C ARG A 119 28.93 17.12 46.99
N PRO A 120 28.49 17.97 47.94
CA PRO A 120 28.61 17.62 49.35
C PRO A 120 27.84 16.31 49.60
N PRO A 121 28.37 15.38 50.42
CA PRO A 121 27.68 14.14 50.72
C PRO A 121 26.30 14.48 51.31
N LEU A 122 25.24 13.88 50.73
CA LEU A 122 23.89 14.00 51.24
C LEU A 122 23.87 13.43 52.66
N ARG A 123 23.78 14.32 53.65
CA ARG A 123 23.55 13.94 55.05
C ARG A 123 22.05 14.01 55.30
N VAL A 124 21.45 12.87 55.60
CA VAL A 124 20.06 12.74 56.05
C VAL A 124 20.09 12.61 57.57
N TYR A 125 19.16 13.25 58.28
CA TYR A 125 19.11 13.30 59.74
C TYR A 125 18.42 12.07 60.37
N ASP A 126 18.92 11.66 61.53
CA ASP A 126 18.73 10.33 62.12
C ASP A 126 17.48 10.14 63.00
N LYS A 127 16.92 8.92 62.88
CA LYS A 127 16.37 8.01 63.92
C LYS A 127 15.45 6.95 63.30
N LEU A 128 14.85 7.22 62.14
CA LEU A 128 14.04 6.26 61.38
C LEU A 128 14.81 5.64 60.19
N PHE A 129 15.76 6.39 59.61
CA PHE A 129 16.50 5.99 58.42
C PHE A 129 17.51 4.84 58.69
N ASP A 130 18.22 4.91 59.82
CA ASP A 130 19.25 3.91 60.21
C ASP A 130 18.68 2.51 60.42
N ARG A 131 17.46 2.40 60.95
CA ARG A 131 16.80 1.11 61.22
C ARG A 131 16.28 0.45 59.95
N ILE A 132 16.00 1.23 58.91
CA ILE A 132 15.42 0.75 57.65
C ILE A 132 16.51 0.30 56.67
N PHE A 133 17.66 1.01 56.58
CA PHE A 133 18.65 0.80 55.52
C PHE A 133 19.97 0.12 55.94
N GLY A 134 20.19 -0.10 57.24
CA GLY A 134 21.35 -0.84 57.77
C GLY A 134 22.61 0.01 57.96
N LEU A 135 23.41 -0.32 58.98
CA LEU A 135 24.66 0.35 59.34
C LEU A 135 25.87 -0.41 58.78
N SER A 136 26.56 0.16 57.80
CA SER A 136 27.98 -0.16 57.55
C SER A 136 28.82 0.96 58.16
N GLY A 137 29.66 0.61 59.14
CA GLY A 137 30.57 1.46 59.93
C GLY A 137 30.72 2.95 59.58
N ASN A 138 30.41 3.82 60.54
CA ASN A 138 30.70 5.25 60.66
C ASN A 138 30.52 6.20 59.45
N ASN A 139 30.01 5.76 58.30
CA ASN A 139 29.57 6.62 57.21
C ASN A 139 28.51 5.89 56.38
N LEU A 140 27.26 6.36 56.46
CA LEU A 140 26.17 6.00 55.55
C LEU A 140 26.62 6.26 54.10
N LYS A 141 26.97 5.21 53.35
CA LYS A 141 27.39 5.30 51.95
C LYS A 141 26.18 5.20 51.04
N VAL A 142 25.83 6.32 50.42
CA VAL A 142 25.00 6.35 49.21
C VAL A 142 25.96 6.35 48.02
N ASP A 143 26.15 5.18 47.40
CA ASP A 143 27.03 5.00 46.22
C ASP A 143 26.16 4.97 44.96
N ILE A 144 26.11 6.09 44.24
CA ILE A 144 25.33 6.25 43.00
C ILE A 144 26.32 6.36 41.84
N ARG A 145 26.30 5.39 40.93
CA ARG A 145 27.19 5.35 39.75
C ARG A 145 26.37 5.45 38.46
N PRO A 146 26.09 6.66 37.96
CA PRO A 146 25.51 6.84 36.63
C PRO A 146 26.58 6.61 35.56
N SER A 147 26.19 5.96 34.48
CA SER A 147 26.98 5.72 33.28
C SER A 147 26.08 5.85 32.05
N GLY A 148 26.63 6.28 30.91
CA GLY A 148 25.87 6.48 29.69
C GLY A 148 25.84 7.94 29.22
N GLU A 149 24.99 8.22 28.24
CA GLU A 149 24.90 9.52 27.56
C GLU A 149 23.45 9.97 27.34
N VAL A 150 23.27 11.29 27.23
CA VAL A 150 21.99 11.90 26.86
C VAL A 150 22.27 12.91 25.76
N ASN A 151 21.80 12.60 24.55
CA ASN A 151 21.89 13.45 23.39
C ASN A 151 20.55 14.16 23.18
N ILE A 152 20.58 15.48 23.06
CA ILE A 152 19.38 16.30 22.79
C ILE A 152 19.62 17.07 21.50
N LEU A 153 18.84 16.74 20.47
CA LEU A 153 18.78 17.46 19.21
C LEU A 153 17.55 18.37 19.24
N ALA A 154 17.75 19.66 19.00
CA ALA A 154 16.66 20.63 18.98
C ALA A 154 16.94 21.64 17.87
N GLY A 155 16.01 21.80 16.94
CA GLY A 155 16.17 22.63 15.75
C GLY A 155 14.84 23.04 15.13
N TYR A 156 14.92 23.68 13.98
CA TYR A 156 13.75 23.90 13.12
C TYR A 156 13.91 23.00 11.89
N GLN A 157 12.92 22.14 11.64
CA GLN A 157 12.86 21.36 10.42
C GLN A 157 11.67 21.86 9.59
N GLY A 158 11.94 22.24 8.35
CA GLY A 158 10.93 22.68 7.41
C GLY A 158 11.20 22.16 6.01
N GLN A 159 10.12 21.91 5.28
CA GLN A 159 10.13 21.49 3.90
C GLN A 159 9.25 22.42 3.07
N ASN A 160 9.68 22.69 1.83
CA ASN A 160 8.90 23.40 0.84
C ASN A 160 8.80 22.54 -0.42
N ILE A 161 7.62 21.96 -0.63
CA ILE A 161 7.31 21.06 -1.74
C ILE A 161 6.59 21.87 -2.82
N LYS A 162 7.20 22.03 -3.99
CA LYS A 162 6.62 22.76 -5.14
C LYS A 162 5.66 21.90 -5.98
N ASN A 163 5.05 20.87 -5.40
CA ASN A 163 4.11 19.99 -6.11
C ASN A 163 2.75 20.71 -6.29
N PRO A 164 2.29 20.96 -7.53
CA PRO A 164 1.03 21.65 -7.80
C PRO A 164 -0.21 20.89 -7.32
N THR A 165 -0.15 19.57 -7.18
CA THR A 165 -1.30 18.77 -6.74
C THR A 165 -1.63 18.94 -5.26
N LEU A 166 -0.71 19.48 -4.47
CA LEU A 166 -0.93 19.83 -3.07
C LEU A 166 -1.55 21.22 -2.95
N PRO A 167 -2.48 21.45 -2.01
CA PRO A 167 -2.96 22.79 -1.69
C PRO A 167 -1.81 23.72 -1.29
N GLU A 168 -1.90 25.00 -1.60
CA GLU A 168 -0.81 25.96 -1.39
C GLU A 168 -0.31 25.98 0.07
N ARG A 169 -1.22 25.84 1.04
CA ARG A 169 -0.89 25.77 2.47
C ARG A 169 -0.07 24.53 2.84
N ALA A 170 -0.31 23.40 2.17
CA ALA A 170 0.36 22.13 2.46
C ALA A 170 1.77 22.04 1.84
N ARG A 171 2.08 22.90 0.87
CA ARG A 171 3.37 22.96 0.19
C ARG A 171 4.51 23.40 1.11
N LYS A 172 4.23 24.30 2.07
CA LYS A 172 5.23 24.76 3.05
C LYS A 172 4.85 24.30 4.45
N ASN A 173 5.56 23.30 4.96
CA ASN A 173 5.40 22.80 6.32
C ASN A 173 6.72 22.92 7.08
N GLY A 174 6.69 23.22 8.37
CA GLY A 174 7.87 23.20 9.20
C GLY A 174 7.54 23.57 10.63
N GLY A 175 8.33 23.07 11.56
CA GLY A 175 8.11 23.22 12.99
C GLY A 175 9.38 23.10 13.79
N PHE A 176 9.24 23.26 15.10
CA PHE A 176 10.29 22.94 16.05
C PHE A 176 10.46 21.43 16.10
N ASP A 177 11.66 20.96 15.80
CA ASP A 177 12.05 19.56 15.84
C ASP A 177 12.86 19.30 17.12
N PHE A 178 12.48 18.27 17.88
CA PHE A 178 13.04 17.96 19.19
C PHE A 178 13.14 16.46 19.40
N ASP A 179 14.38 15.95 19.39
CA ASP A 179 14.70 14.55 19.61
C ASP A 179 15.59 14.40 20.86
N MET A 180 15.23 13.46 21.73
CA MET A 180 15.97 13.15 22.95
C MET A 180 16.35 11.67 22.99
N ASN A 181 17.66 11.42 22.91
CA ASN A 181 18.26 10.10 22.94
C ASN A 181 19.00 9.92 24.26
N ALA A 182 18.38 9.26 25.25
CA ALA A 182 18.99 8.97 26.53
C ALA A 182 19.32 7.47 26.59
N ASN A 183 20.58 7.13 26.84
CA ASN A 183 21.05 5.78 27.15
C ASN A 183 21.79 5.83 28.49
N LEU A 184 21.08 5.52 29.57
CA LEU A 184 21.50 5.70 30.95
C LEU A 184 21.47 4.37 31.68
N ASN A 185 22.59 4.02 32.31
CA ASN A 185 22.70 2.91 33.25
C ASN A 185 23.17 3.44 34.61
N LEU A 186 22.33 3.27 35.63
CA LEU A 186 22.53 3.75 36.99
C LEU A 186 22.51 2.56 37.95
N ASN A 187 23.60 2.34 38.69
CA ASN A 187 23.58 1.47 39.86
C ASN A 187 23.72 2.32 41.12
N ALA A 188 22.66 2.40 41.90
CA ALA A 188 22.67 3.06 43.20
C ALA A 188 22.56 2.04 44.34
N ASN A 189 23.51 2.06 45.27
CA ASN A 189 23.48 1.30 46.51
C ASN A 189 23.30 2.29 47.68
N ILE A 190 22.30 2.06 48.53
CA ILE A 190 22.02 2.88 49.71
C ILE A 190 22.17 1.97 50.93
N GLY A 191 23.26 2.16 51.69
CA GLY A 191 23.61 1.27 52.79
C GLY A 191 23.87 -0.17 52.32
N ASP A 192 23.53 -1.14 53.16
CA ASP A 192 23.75 -2.57 52.87
C ASP A 192 22.47 -3.28 52.38
N LYS A 193 21.31 -2.63 52.48
CA LYS A 193 19.99 -3.26 52.26
C LYS A 193 19.30 -2.87 50.97
N LEU A 194 19.56 -1.69 50.39
CA LEU A 194 18.80 -1.18 49.23
C LEU A 194 19.70 -1.04 47.99
N LYS A 195 19.28 -1.64 46.88
CA LYS A 195 19.89 -1.53 45.56
C LYS A 195 18.88 -1.03 44.53
N PHE A 196 19.31 -0.14 43.67
CA PHE A 196 18.49 0.45 42.60
C PHE A 196 19.23 0.43 41.26
N PRO A 197 19.29 -0.75 40.60
CA PRO A 197 19.71 -0.84 39.21
C PRO A 197 18.64 -0.26 38.27
N ILE A 198 19.02 0.75 37.48
CA ILE A 198 18.23 1.31 36.38
C ILE A 198 19.02 1.18 35.10
N ASN A 199 18.40 0.63 34.07
CA ASN A 199 18.83 0.74 32.68
C ASN A 199 17.69 1.41 31.90
N TYR A 200 17.99 2.50 31.21
CA TYR A 200 17.01 3.30 30.48
C TYR A 200 17.59 3.78 29.15
N ASN A 201 17.02 3.28 28.06
CA ASN A 201 17.36 3.62 26.69
C ASN A 201 16.10 4.06 25.92
N THR A 202 16.07 5.32 25.46
CA THR A 202 14.94 5.84 24.65
C THR A 202 14.94 5.34 23.21
N LEU A 203 16.07 4.82 22.72
CA LEU A 203 16.23 4.23 21.39
C LEU A 203 16.07 2.70 21.39
N SER A 204 15.75 2.09 22.53
CA SER A 204 15.50 0.64 22.54
C SER A 204 14.18 0.34 21.83
N ASN A 205 14.26 -0.48 20.77
CA ASN A 205 13.10 -1.00 20.06
C ASN A 205 12.32 -2.04 20.88
N LEU A 206 12.86 -2.51 22.01
CA LEU A 206 12.28 -3.60 22.80
C LEU A 206 12.15 -3.16 24.27
N GLY A 207 10.92 -3.14 24.80
CA GLY A 207 10.61 -2.62 26.13
C GLY A 207 11.27 -3.35 27.33
N PHE A 208 12.08 -4.38 27.10
CA PHE A 208 12.84 -5.10 28.13
C PHE A 208 14.23 -4.50 28.43
N ASP A 209 14.80 -3.70 27.52
CA ASP A 209 16.09 -3.03 27.79
C ASP A 209 15.93 -1.96 28.87
N ASN A 210 14.72 -1.41 28.98
CA ASN A 210 14.31 -0.49 30.03
C ASN A 210 13.99 -1.24 31.32
N GLN A 211 15.03 -1.51 32.10
CA GLN A 211 14.93 -2.19 33.39
C GLN A 211 14.97 -1.17 34.52
N LEU A 212 13.90 -1.09 35.30
CA LEU A 212 13.88 -0.33 36.54
C LEU A 212 13.66 -1.34 37.64
N LYS A 213 14.63 -1.57 38.51
CA LYS A 213 14.45 -2.47 39.65
C LYS A 213 14.92 -1.82 40.94
N LEU A 214 14.06 -1.86 41.94
CA LEU A 214 14.38 -1.63 43.34
C LEU A 214 14.46 -2.99 44.01
N ASP A 215 15.54 -3.26 44.73
CA ASP A 215 15.76 -4.50 45.48
C ASP A 215 16.17 -4.16 46.91
N TYR A 216 15.26 -4.41 47.85
CA TYR A 216 15.51 -4.34 49.28
C TYR A 216 15.71 -5.74 49.83
N LYS A 217 16.80 -5.96 50.58
CA LYS A 217 17.07 -7.22 51.28
C LYS A 217 17.19 -7.00 52.77
N GLY A 218 16.35 -7.70 53.53
CA GLY A 218 16.45 -7.72 54.98
C GLY A 218 17.57 -8.63 55.48
N MET A 219 17.98 -8.44 56.72
CA MET A 219 18.96 -9.30 57.41
C MET A 219 18.34 -10.66 57.79
N ASP A 220 19.18 -11.60 58.23
CA ASP A 220 18.78 -12.99 58.52
C ASP A 220 17.70 -13.09 59.61
N ASP A 221 17.67 -12.14 60.53
CA ASP A 221 16.79 -12.07 61.70
C ASP A 221 15.55 -11.18 61.49
N GLU A 222 15.38 -10.56 60.31
CA GLU A 222 14.23 -9.70 59.99
C GLU A 222 13.04 -10.48 59.40
N ILE A 223 11.80 -10.03 59.67
CA ILE A 223 10.58 -10.65 59.10
C ILE A 223 10.50 -10.38 57.59
N ILE A 224 10.85 -9.18 57.14
CA ILE A 224 10.87 -8.81 55.73
C ILE A 224 12.16 -9.35 55.13
N LYS A 225 12.07 -10.34 54.23
CA LYS A 225 13.23 -10.93 53.55
C LYS A 225 13.60 -10.14 52.30
N SER A 226 12.60 -9.78 51.50
CA SER A 226 12.82 -8.93 50.33
C SER A 226 11.61 -8.07 49.97
N ILE A 227 11.88 -6.89 49.44
CA ILE A 227 10.90 -6.06 48.74
C ILE A 227 11.52 -5.69 47.40
N GLU A 228 10.89 -6.11 46.30
CA GLU A 228 11.32 -5.76 44.95
C GLU A 228 10.25 -4.87 44.30
N ALA A 229 10.65 -3.82 43.58
CA ALA A 229 9.72 -3.00 42.79
C ALA A 229 10.27 -2.70 41.39
N GLY A 230 9.39 -2.53 40.40
CA GLY A 230 9.75 -2.47 38.98
C GLY A 230 9.85 -3.87 38.37
N ASN A 231 10.95 -4.24 37.74
CA ASN A 231 11.13 -5.58 37.15
C ASN A 231 11.30 -6.65 38.24
N ILE A 232 10.27 -7.49 38.43
CA ILE A 232 10.21 -8.57 39.41
C ILE A 232 9.96 -9.92 38.73
N SER A 233 10.19 -11.00 39.48
CA SER A 233 9.81 -12.36 39.10
C SER A 233 9.04 -13.04 40.22
N PHE A 234 8.03 -13.82 39.86
CA PHE A 234 7.25 -14.64 40.78
C PHE A 234 7.56 -16.11 40.53
N GLN A 235 8.34 -16.71 41.43
CA GLN A 235 8.74 -18.11 41.32
C GLN A 235 7.74 -19.02 42.03
N SER A 236 7.30 -20.06 41.32
CA SER A 236 6.50 -21.18 41.82
C SER A 236 7.30 -22.47 41.66
N ARG A 237 7.22 -23.36 42.65
CA ARG A 237 7.90 -24.67 42.62
C ARG A 237 7.09 -25.76 41.91
N GLY A 238 5.80 -25.53 41.67
CA GLY A 238 4.91 -26.44 40.94
C GLY A 238 5.07 -26.33 39.43
N SER A 239 4.73 -27.40 38.72
CA SER A 239 4.66 -27.42 37.25
C SER A 239 3.28 -27.01 36.73
N LEU A 240 2.21 -27.20 37.54
CA LEU A 240 0.84 -26.81 37.17
C LEU A 240 0.59 -25.30 37.23
N ILE A 241 1.13 -24.62 38.25
CA ILE A 241 1.15 -23.14 38.34
C ILE A 241 2.59 -22.71 38.06
N SER A 242 2.86 -22.36 36.81
CA SER A 242 4.21 -21.97 36.39
C SER A 242 4.65 -20.66 37.04
N SER A 243 5.97 -20.53 37.23
CA SER A 243 6.59 -19.25 37.55
C SER A 243 6.29 -18.21 36.46
N ALA A 244 6.11 -16.96 36.85
CA ALA A 244 5.98 -15.83 35.93
C ALA A 244 7.25 -15.00 35.99
N GLN A 245 7.95 -14.91 34.85
CA GLN A 245 9.11 -14.04 34.70
C GLN A 245 8.71 -12.72 34.05
N ASN A 246 9.59 -11.71 34.10
CA ASN A 246 9.40 -10.41 33.45
C ASN A 246 8.10 -9.67 33.80
N LEU A 247 7.83 -9.53 35.10
CA LEU A 247 6.72 -8.76 35.64
C LEU A 247 7.17 -7.34 35.98
N PHE A 248 6.33 -6.33 35.73
CA PHE A 248 6.59 -4.96 36.19
C PHE A 248 5.62 -4.56 37.31
N GLY A 249 6.09 -4.51 38.55
CA GLY A 249 5.24 -4.30 39.72
C GLY A 249 5.99 -4.35 41.04
N VAL A 250 5.32 -4.77 42.10
CA VAL A 250 5.88 -4.90 43.46
C VAL A 250 5.77 -6.33 43.94
N LYS A 251 6.85 -6.85 44.54
CA LYS A 251 6.91 -8.15 45.21
C LYS A 251 7.41 -7.95 46.64
N ALA A 252 6.82 -8.66 47.58
CA ALA A 252 7.30 -8.75 48.95
C ALA A 252 7.42 -10.20 49.39
N GLN A 253 8.50 -10.53 50.09
CA GLN A 253 8.69 -11.83 50.75
C GLN A 253 8.86 -11.63 52.25
N LEU A 254 8.00 -12.29 53.02
CA LEU A 254 7.98 -12.26 54.48
C LEU A 254 8.30 -13.66 55.01
N GLN A 255 9.01 -13.75 56.13
CA GLN A 255 9.29 -15.01 56.81
C GLN A 255 8.77 -14.96 58.25
N PHE A 256 7.84 -15.85 58.57
CA PHE A 256 7.31 -16.08 59.91
C PHE A 256 7.78 -17.46 60.40
N GLY A 257 8.96 -17.50 61.02
CA GLY A 257 9.59 -18.75 61.45
C GLY A 257 9.88 -19.69 60.28
N LYS A 258 9.11 -20.78 60.15
CA LYS A 258 9.22 -21.77 59.06
C LYS A 258 8.32 -21.50 57.86
N LEU A 259 7.47 -20.46 57.93
CA LEU A 259 6.53 -20.08 56.87
C LEU A 259 7.10 -18.89 56.08
N PHE A 260 7.24 -19.05 54.77
CA PHE A 260 7.54 -17.96 53.84
C PHE A 260 6.26 -17.55 53.13
N VAL A 261 5.98 -16.24 53.09
CA VAL A 261 4.85 -15.66 52.37
C VAL A 261 5.39 -14.73 51.31
N THR A 262 5.16 -15.04 50.04
CA THR A 262 5.54 -14.21 48.90
C THR A 262 4.29 -13.67 48.23
N ALA A 263 4.18 -12.35 48.13
CA ALA A 263 3.09 -11.68 47.42
C ALA A 263 3.66 -10.83 46.27
N ALA A 264 2.96 -10.79 45.14
CA ALA A 264 3.32 -9.99 43.97
C ALA A 264 2.07 -9.33 43.36
N LEU A 265 2.18 -8.05 43.02
CA LEU A 265 1.19 -7.27 42.28
C LEU A 265 1.91 -6.59 41.12
N ALA A 266 1.59 -6.96 39.88
CA ALA A 266 2.38 -6.55 38.73
C ALA A 266 1.58 -6.50 37.44
N ASN A 267 2.15 -5.89 36.41
CA ASN A 267 1.73 -6.10 35.03
C ASN A 267 2.69 -7.08 34.36
N GLN A 268 2.16 -8.15 33.77
CA GLN A 268 2.94 -9.10 33.00
C GLN A 268 3.24 -8.53 31.61
N ARG A 269 4.52 -8.53 31.22
CA ARG A 269 5.01 -8.00 29.93
C ARG A 269 5.38 -9.10 28.92
N SER A 270 5.16 -10.36 29.27
CA SER A 270 5.47 -11.53 28.45
C SER A 270 4.23 -12.36 28.14
N SER A 271 4.32 -13.17 27.09
CA SER A 271 3.33 -14.17 26.71
C SER A 271 3.99 -15.53 26.55
N LYS A 272 3.40 -16.59 27.10
CA LYS A 272 3.93 -17.95 26.92
C LYS A 272 3.46 -18.51 25.58
N GLN A 273 4.39 -18.99 24.77
CA GLN A 273 4.13 -19.64 23.49
C GLN A 273 4.71 -21.07 23.50
N SER A 274 4.21 -21.93 22.62
CA SER A 274 4.79 -23.27 22.44
C SER A 274 4.78 -23.69 20.99
N VAL A 275 5.86 -24.33 20.56
CA VAL A 275 6.10 -24.88 19.22
C VAL A 275 6.38 -26.37 19.35
N SER A 276 5.78 -27.19 18.50
CA SER A 276 6.03 -28.64 18.46
C SER A 276 6.68 -29.04 17.14
N LEU A 277 7.63 -29.98 17.19
CA LEU A 277 8.36 -30.52 16.06
C LEU A 277 8.40 -32.04 16.12
N GLN A 278 8.38 -32.72 14.97
CA GLN A 278 8.50 -34.17 14.89
C GLN A 278 9.47 -34.53 13.75
N GLY A 279 10.55 -35.24 14.06
CA GLY A 279 11.42 -35.89 13.05
C GLY A 279 12.55 -35.08 12.43
N GLY A 280 13.36 -34.38 13.25
CA GLY A 280 14.68 -33.82 12.87
C GLY A 280 14.70 -32.63 11.91
N ALA A 281 13.58 -32.34 11.25
CA ALA A 281 13.30 -31.11 10.51
C ALA A 281 11.88 -30.65 10.84
N ALA A 282 11.59 -29.35 10.70
CA ALA A 282 10.27 -28.80 10.98
C ALA A 282 9.25 -29.29 9.94
N SER A 283 8.54 -30.37 10.27
CA SER A 283 7.35 -30.80 9.55
C SER A 283 6.24 -29.79 9.81
N GLN A 284 5.80 -29.10 8.76
CA GLN A 284 4.65 -28.20 8.83
C GLN A 284 3.41 -28.94 8.38
N THR A 285 2.33 -28.83 9.15
CA THR A 285 1.02 -29.33 8.73
C THR A 285 0.27 -28.25 7.99
N PHE A 286 -0.37 -28.59 6.88
CA PHE A 286 -1.24 -27.69 6.14
C PHE A 286 -2.65 -28.27 6.08
N GLN A 287 -3.64 -27.38 6.05
CA GLN A 287 -5.02 -27.70 5.74
C GLN A 287 -5.57 -26.58 4.86
N LYS A 288 -6.07 -26.93 3.68
CA LYS A 288 -6.56 -25.97 2.69
C LYS A 288 -7.89 -26.45 2.11
N ARG A 289 -8.86 -25.56 1.95
CA ARG A 289 -10.08 -25.89 1.21
C ARG A 289 -9.77 -25.91 -0.29
N LEU A 290 -10.41 -26.82 -1.02
CA LEU A 290 -10.07 -27.10 -2.41
C LEU A 290 -10.80 -26.21 -3.43
N ASP A 291 -11.64 -25.29 -2.96
CA ASP A 291 -12.07 -24.11 -3.70
C ASP A 291 -10.93 -23.08 -3.85
N ASP A 292 -9.94 -23.09 -2.95
CA ASP A 292 -8.79 -22.19 -2.96
C ASP A 292 -7.67 -22.65 -3.91
N TYR A 293 -8.01 -22.86 -5.18
CA TYR A 293 -7.02 -23.12 -6.24
C TYR A 293 -6.25 -21.84 -6.62
N GLU A 294 -5.07 -22.03 -7.22
CA GLU A 294 -4.23 -20.92 -7.74
C GLU A 294 -4.79 -20.35 -9.06
N GLU A 295 -5.68 -19.36 -8.95
CA GLU A 295 -6.24 -18.64 -10.10
C GLU A 295 -5.19 -17.77 -10.82
N ASN A 296 -5.35 -17.58 -12.13
CA ASN A 296 -4.51 -16.70 -12.98
C ASN A 296 -3.00 -17.03 -12.98
N ARG A 297 -2.63 -18.29 -12.76
CA ARG A 297 -1.22 -18.73 -12.70
C ARG A 297 -0.89 -19.93 -13.57
N HIS A 298 -1.86 -20.80 -13.83
CA HIS A 298 -1.63 -22.08 -14.48
C HIS A 298 -2.49 -22.20 -15.73
N PHE A 299 -1.86 -22.42 -16.89
CA PHE A 299 -2.55 -22.42 -18.18
C PHE A 299 -2.06 -23.55 -19.08
N LEU A 300 -3.01 -24.23 -19.72
CA LEU A 300 -2.74 -25.15 -20.82
C LEU A 300 -2.45 -24.35 -22.10
N LEU A 301 -1.57 -24.87 -22.96
CA LEU A 301 -1.11 -24.15 -24.16
C LEU A 301 -2.14 -24.07 -25.31
N GLY A 302 -3.26 -24.80 -25.21
CA GLY A 302 -4.32 -24.84 -26.22
C GLY A 302 -5.31 -25.99 -25.98
N ASN A 303 -6.38 -26.05 -26.78
CA ASN A 303 -7.46 -27.02 -26.55
C ASN A 303 -7.02 -28.47 -26.72
N TYR A 304 -6.04 -28.74 -27.59
CA TYR A 304 -5.45 -30.07 -27.73
C TYR A 304 -4.87 -30.59 -26.41
N PHE A 305 -4.11 -29.76 -25.69
CA PHE A 305 -3.51 -30.13 -24.41
C PHE A 305 -4.59 -30.33 -23.34
N ARG A 306 -5.62 -29.48 -23.33
CA ARG A 306 -6.80 -29.65 -22.47
C ARG A 306 -7.49 -30.98 -22.68
N ALA A 307 -7.79 -31.34 -23.93
CA ALA A 307 -8.49 -32.59 -24.27
C ALA A 307 -7.66 -33.84 -23.95
N ASN A 308 -6.33 -33.73 -23.94
CA ASN A 308 -5.42 -34.85 -23.69
C ASN A 308 -4.83 -34.90 -22.27
N PHE A 309 -5.02 -33.86 -21.42
CA PHE A 309 -4.39 -33.78 -20.10
C PHE A 309 -4.66 -35.02 -19.24
N ASN A 310 -5.94 -35.38 -19.05
CA ASN A 310 -6.34 -36.54 -18.24
C ASN A 310 -5.79 -37.86 -18.83
N LYS A 311 -5.63 -37.95 -20.15
CA LYS A 311 -5.04 -39.13 -20.82
C LYS A 311 -3.53 -39.22 -20.56
N THR A 312 -2.82 -38.09 -20.68
CA THR A 312 -1.39 -37.95 -20.43
C THR A 312 -1.04 -38.34 -18.99
N MET A 313 -1.84 -37.86 -18.03
CA MET A 313 -1.68 -38.13 -16.59
C MET A 313 -2.21 -39.49 -16.14
N ARG A 314 -2.87 -40.24 -17.03
CA ARG A 314 -3.59 -41.46 -16.65
C ARG A 314 -2.68 -42.55 -16.10
N ASN A 315 -1.45 -42.75 -16.58
CA ASN A 315 -0.62 -43.91 -16.20
C ASN A 315 0.76 -43.51 -15.64
N LEU A 316 0.83 -42.38 -14.93
CA LEU A 316 2.07 -41.94 -14.31
C LEU A 316 2.71 -43.08 -13.48
N PRO A 317 4.05 -43.25 -13.53
CA PRO A 317 5.04 -42.35 -14.11
C PRO A 317 5.21 -42.47 -15.64
N VAL A 318 4.54 -43.43 -16.30
CA VAL A 318 4.56 -43.55 -17.78
C VAL A 318 3.62 -42.51 -18.39
N VAL A 319 4.20 -41.52 -19.06
CA VAL A 319 3.48 -40.39 -19.63
C VAL A 319 2.92 -40.76 -21.02
N ASN A 320 1.60 -40.79 -21.16
CA ASN A 320 0.93 -41.15 -22.42
C ASN A 320 0.85 -39.98 -23.41
N SER A 321 1.98 -39.34 -23.71
CA SER A 321 2.07 -38.23 -24.66
C SER A 321 3.22 -38.45 -25.63
N GLN A 322 2.97 -38.20 -26.92
CA GLN A 322 4.00 -38.18 -27.96
C GLN A 322 4.50 -36.75 -28.24
N VAL A 323 3.94 -35.75 -27.54
CA VAL A 323 4.33 -34.35 -27.67
C VAL A 323 5.52 -34.09 -26.77
N GLN A 324 6.51 -33.39 -27.31
CA GLN A 324 7.61 -32.82 -26.54
C GLN A 324 7.83 -31.36 -26.93
N LEU A 325 7.57 -30.44 -26.01
CA LEU A 325 7.85 -29.01 -26.20
C LEU A 325 9.37 -28.79 -26.23
N GLN A 326 9.81 -28.05 -27.24
CA GLN A 326 11.22 -27.71 -27.45
C GLN A 326 11.51 -26.26 -27.03
N ARG A 327 10.57 -25.36 -27.32
CA ARG A 327 10.71 -23.92 -27.08
C ARG A 327 9.36 -23.31 -26.73
N VAL A 328 9.36 -22.43 -25.74
CA VAL A 328 8.19 -21.65 -25.33
C VAL A 328 8.63 -20.21 -25.07
N GLU A 329 7.90 -19.24 -25.61
CA GLU A 329 8.00 -17.83 -25.26
C GLU A 329 6.67 -17.40 -24.66
N VAL A 330 6.72 -16.80 -23.48
CA VAL A 330 5.56 -16.33 -22.72
C VAL A 330 5.59 -14.82 -22.67
N TRP A 331 4.47 -14.18 -23.00
CA TRP A 331 4.33 -12.74 -23.10
C TRP A 331 3.20 -12.27 -22.19
N VAL A 332 3.50 -11.24 -21.39
CA VAL A 332 2.57 -10.64 -20.42
C VAL A 332 2.53 -9.14 -20.61
N THR A 333 1.38 -8.51 -20.40
CA THR A 333 1.22 -7.04 -20.40
C THR A 333 2.34 -6.34 -19.61
N ASN A 334 2.93 -5.31 -20.20
CA ASN A 334 4.11 -4.65 -19.65
C ASN A 334 3.74 -3.48 -18.72
N ARG A 335 3.30 -3.80 -17.50
CA ARG A 335 3.04 -2.81 -16.44
C ARG A 335 4.29 -2.25 -15.77
N THR A 336 5.39 -3.01 -15.81
CA THR A 336 6.63 -2.64 -15.13
C THR A 336 7.49 -1.65 -15.92
N GLY A 337 7.05 -1.23 -17.11
CA GLY A 337 7.81 -0.34 -17.98
C GLY A 337 9.12 -0.97 -18.47
N ALA A 338 9.14 -2.29 -18.67
CA ALA A 338 10.32 -2.98 -19.19
C ALA A 338 10.66 -2.45 -20.60
N THR A 339 11.90 -2.03 -20.81
CA THR A 339 12.34 -1.44 -22.09
C THR A 339 13.04 -2.44 -23.01
N THR A 340 13.35 -3.63 -22.51
CA THR A 340 14.02 -4.72 -23.25
C THR A 340 13.05 -5.88 -23.48
N GLU A 341 13.19 -6.56 -24.63
CA GLU A 341 12.32 -7.70 -25.02
C GLU A 341 10.80 -7.40 -24.84
N ALA A 342 10.41 -6.16 -25.15
CA ALA A 342 9.04 -5.68 -25.09
C ALA A 342 8.59 -5.13 -26.44
N ARG A 343 7.35 -5.43 -26.84
CA ARG A 343 6.74 -4.99 -28.11
C ARG A 343 5.23 -5.17 -28.14
N ASP A 344 4.60 -4.58 -29.14
CA ASP A 344 3.19 -4.83 -29.46
C ASP A 344 2.97 -6.28 -29.89
N ILE A 345 2.01 -6.92 -29.24
CA ILE A 345 1.54 -8.27 -29.56
C ILE A 345 0.03 -8.25 -29.81
N VAL A 346 -0.43 -9.19 -30.61
CA VAL A 346 -1.83 -9.56 -30.69
C VAL A 346 -1.96 -11.03 -30.31
N GLY A 347 -2.53 -11.28 -29.14
CA GLY A 347 -2.92 -12.60 -28.70
C GLY A 347 -4.24 -12.98 -29.37
N LEU A 348 -4.28 -14.12 -30.04
CA LEU A 348 -5.43 -14.64 -30.78
C LEU A 348 -5.96 -15.91 -30.11
N MET A 349 -7.25 -15.96 -29.78
CA MET A 349 -7.88 -17.12 -29.14
C MET A 349 -7.86 -18.34 -30.04
N ASP A 350 -8.21 -18.22 -31.32
CA ASP A 350 -8.30 -19.38 -32.22
C ASP A 350 -6.99 -19.70 -32.94
N LEU A 351 -5.88 -19.00 -32.64
CA LEU A 351 -4.61 -19.30 -33.29
C LEU A 351 -4.15 -20.74 -33.00
N GLY A 352 -3.85 -21.47 -34.05
CA GLY A 352 -3.37 -22.84 -33.96
C GLY A 352 -4.44 -23.88 -33.60
N GLU A 353 -5.71 -23.51 -33.47
CA GLU A 353 -6.80 -24.45 -33.15
C GLU A 353 -7.38 -25.09 -34.42
N SER A 354 -7.42 -26.43 -34.44
CA SER A 354 -8.01 -27.21 -35.55
C SER A 354 -9.54 -27.13 -35.60
N SER A 355 -10.17 -26.85 -34.46
CA SER A 355 -11.60 -26.55 -34.34
C SER A 355 -11.75 -25.15 -33.73
N PRO A 356 -11.69 -24.09 -34.55
CA PRO A 356 -11.83 -22.71 -34.06
C PRO A 356 -13.22 -22.48 -33.45
N TYR A 357 -13.31 -21.61 -32.45
CA TYR A 357 -14.56 -21.24 -31.81
C TYR A 357 -15.32 -20.17 -32.60
N ASN A 358 -14.60 -19.20 -33.17
CA ASN A 358 -15.19 -18.15 -33.98
C ASN A 358 -15.54 -18.69 -35.38
N PRO A 359 -16.81 -18.59 -35.82
CA PRO A 359 -17.25 -19.10 -37.12
C PRO A 359 -16.61 -18.39 -38.33
N ALA A 360 -16.03 -17.20 -38.14
CA ALA A 360 -15.29 -16.49 -39.19
C ALA A 360 -13.93 -17.15 -39.50
N VAL A 361 -13.41 -17.98 -38.59
CA VAL A 361 -12.16 -18.72 -38.77
C VAL A 361 -12.48 -20.13 -39.27
N GLN A 362 -11.87 -20.53 -40.37
CA GLN A 362 -12.12 -21.83 -41.00
C GLN A 362 -10.99 -22.79 -40.74
N SER A 363 -11.32 -24.02 -40.35
CA SER A 363 -10.36 -25.12 -40.23
C SER A 363 -9.80 -25.53 -41.59
N LEU A 364 -8.48 -25.73 -41.68
CA LEU A 364 -7.77 -26.17 -42.88
C LEU A 364 -7.32 -27.64 -42.77
N SER A 365 -7.47 -28.26 -41.61
CA SER A 365 -6.96 -29.60 -41.31
C SER A 365 -7.92 -30.36 -40.42
N ALA A 366 -8.15 -31.64 -40.74
CA ALA A 366 -8.89 -32.56 -39.87
C ALA A 366 -8.02 -33.11 -38.72
N ASN A 367 -6.71 -32.82 -38.70
CA ASN A 367 -5.82 -33.24 -37.62
C ASN A 367 -6.02 -32.36 -36.38
N SER A 368 -6.21 -32.99 -35.21
CA SER A 368 -6.39 -32.29 -33.94
C SER A 368 -5.14 -31.58 -33.42
N LEU A 369 -3.96 -31.84 -34.00
CA LEU A 369 -2.68 -31.26 -33.58
C LEU A 369 -2.65 -29.73 -33.79
N PRO A 370 -2.22 -28.95 -32.79
CA PRO A 370 -2.19 -27.50 -32.90
C PRO A 370 -0.99 -27.02 -33.75
N ALA A 371 -1.24 -26.16 -34.73
CA ALA A 371 -0.20 -25.61 -35.61
C ALA A 371 -0.69 -24.32 -36.29
N ASN A 372 0.21 -23.39 -36.64
CA ASN A 372 -0.16 -22.16 -37.36
C ASN A 372 -1.01 -22.40 -38.63
N GLY A 373 -0.82 -23.54 -39.31
CA GLY A 373 -1.61 -23.94 -40.48
C GLY A 373 -2.85 -24.79 -40.18
N ALA A 374 -3.26 -24.94 -38.91
CA ALA A 374 -4.45 -25.71 -38.55
C ALA A 374 -5.76 -25.05 -39.02
N ASN A 375 -5.76 -23.71 -39.12
CA ASN A 375 -6.86 -22.90 -39.63
C ASN A 375 -6.34 -21.74 -40.49
N ASN A 376 -7.26 -20.98 -41.09
CA ASN A 376 -6.92 -19.89 -42.02
C ASN A 376 -6.50 -18.57 -41.35
N LEU A 377 -6.63 -18.44 -40.02
CA LEU A 377 -6.44 -17.18 -39.30
C LEU A 377 -5.03 -16.63 -39.48
N PHE A 378 -4.01 -17.43 -39.19
CA PHE A 378 -2.62 -17.02 -39.27
C PHE A 378 -2.23 -16.57 -40.69
N SER A 379 -2.52 -17.41 -41.69
CA SER A 379 -2.22 -17.09 -43.10
C SER A 379 -2.91 -15.81 -43.57
N SER A 380 -4.14 -15.55 -43.11
CA SER A 380 -4.92 -14.35 -43.51
C SER A 380 -4.37 -13.04 -42.94
N LEU A 381 -3.66 -13.10 -41.81
CA LEU A 381 -3.03 -11.95 -41.17
C LEU A 381 -1.64 -11.70 -41.75
N VAL A 382 -0.84 -12.75 -41.96
CA VAL A 382 0.50 -12.60 -42.52
C VAL A 382 0.48 -12.11 -43.97
N SER A 383 -0.57 -12.41 -44.73
CA SER A 383 -0.73 -11.92 -46.11
C SER A 383 -1.06 -10.44 -46.23
N ASP A 384 -1.52 -9.78 -45.17
CA ASP A 384 -1.89 -8.36 -45.16
C ASP A 384 -0.80 -7.52 -44.45
N PRO A 385 -0.06 -6.66 -45.17
CA PRO A 385 0.94 -5.79 -44.56
C PRO A 385 0.39 -4.88 -43.45
N ASN A 386 -0.89 -4.48 -43.52
CA ASN A 386 -1.52 -3.64 -42.50
C ASN A 386 -1.73 -4.38 -41.18
N ALA A 387 -1.80 -5.71 -41.19
CA ALA A 387 -1.94 -6.51 -39.98
C ALA A 387 -0.73 -6.39 -39.04
N ARG A 388 0.42 -5.95 -39.58
CA ARG A 388 1.65 -5.74 -38.79
C ARG A 388 1.72 -4.36 -38.16
N ASN A 389 0.81 -3.45 -38.49
CA ASN A 389 0.78 -2.10 -37.95
C ASN A 389 -0.15 -2.03 -36.73
N PRO A 390 0.34 -1.66 -35.54
CA PRO A 390 -0.48 -1.60 -34.32
C PRO A 390 -1.64 -0.60 -34.42
N ALA A 391 -1.54 0.45 -35.25
CA ALA A 391 -2.63 1.43 -35.43
C ALA A 391 -3.79 0.89 -36.29
N PHE A 392 -3.53 -0.07 -37.19
CA PHE A 392 -4.55 -0.59 -38.12
C PHE A 392 -5.03 -2.00 -37.80
N ILE A 393 -4.28 -2.77 -36.99
CA ILE A 393 -4.63 -4.16 -36.71
C ILE A 393 -6.00 -4.30 -36.04
N ASN A 394 -6.39 -3.37 -35.16
CA ASN A 394 -7.67 -3.42 -34.46
C ASN A 394 -8.85 -3.32 -35.45
N SER A 395 -8.85 -2.31 -36.33
CA SER A 395 -9.87 -2.13 -37.36
C SER A 395 -9.88 -3.27 -38.39
N LEU A 396 -8.70 -3.82 -38.72
CA LEU A 396 -8.58 -4.98 -39.60
C LEU A 396 -9.23 -6.23 -38.99
N LEU A 397 -8.96 -6.54 -37.72
CA LEU A 397 -9.52 -7.72 -37.05
C LEU A 397 -11.05 -7.61 -36.90
N LEU A 398 -11.54 -6.42 -36.55
CA LEU A 398 -12.98 -6.11 -36.55
C LEU A 398 -13.62 -6.35 -37.93
N SER A 399 -12.97 -5.91 -39.01
CA SER A 399 -13.45 -6.12 -40.38
C SER A 399 -13.49 -7.61 -40.79
N LYS A 400 -12.67 -8.46 -40.14
CA LYS A 400 -12.64 -9.92 -40.34
C LYS A 400 -13.63 -10.66 -39.44
N GLY A 401 -14.46 -9.94 -38.68
CA GLY A 401 -15.47 -10.53 -37.79
C GLY A 401 -14.93 -11.01 -36.43
N LEU A 402 -13.70 -10.63 -36.07
CA LEU A 402 -13.11 -10.90 -34.77
C LEU A 402 -13.39 -9.74 -33.82
N ARG A 403 -13.66 -10.02 -32.55
CA ARG A 403 -13.97 -9.02 -31.53
C ARG A 403 -12.85 -8.93 -30.48
N PRO A 404 -12.49 -7.73 -30.02
CA PRO A 404 -11.51 -7.56 -28.95
C PRO A 404 -12.04 -8.18 -27.66
N VAL A 405 -11.15 -8.67 -26.81
CA VAL A 405 -11.42 -9.42 -25.57
C VAL A 405 -12.01 -10.82 -25.81
N ASP A 406 -12.91 -10.99 -26.78
CA ASP A 406 -13.53 -12.29 -27.12
C ASP A 406 -12.56 -13.17 -27.92
N ASP A 407 -12.09 -12.66 -29.05
CA ASP A 407 -11.32 -13.41 -30.04
C ASP A 407 -9.84 -13.03 -30.06
N TYR A 408 -9.52 -11.80 -29.67
CA TYR A 408 -8.15 -11.30 -29.63
C TYR A 408 -7.93 -10.23 -28.57
N GLU A 409 -6.67 -10.04 -28.19
CA GLU A 409 -6.22 -8.93 -27.36
C GLU A 409 -4.98 -8.30 -27.96
N LYS A 410 -5.02 -6.97 -28.15
CA LYS A 410 -3.87 -6.15 -28.54
C LYS A 410 -3.26 -5.58 -27.26
N THR A 411 -1.99 -5.86 -27.00
CA THR A 411 -1.30 -5.32 -25.83
C THR A 411 0.18 -5.11 -26.08
N PHE A 412 0.79 -4.19 -25.33
CA PHE A 412 2.22 -4.00 -25.28
C PHE A 412 2.76 -4.93 -24.20
N ALA A 413 3.40 -6.02 -24.63
CA ALA A 413 3.82 -7.09 -23.74
C ALA A 413 5.34 -7.13 -23.59
N ARG A 414 5.77 -7.60 -22.41
CA ARG A 414 7.14 -8.04 -22.15
C ARG A 414 7.23 -9.55 -22.24
N LYS A 415 8.34 -10.05 -22.76
CA LYS A 415 8.66 -11.48 -22.71
C LYS A 415 9.12 -11.87 -21.31
N LEU A 416 8.56 -12.94 -20.76
CA LEU A 416 9.03 -13.52 -19.51
C LEU A 416 10.35 -14.26 -19.74
N SER A 417 11.28 -14.07 -18.81
CA SER A 417 12.50 -14.85 -18.73
C SER A 417 12.21 -16.29 -18.29
N THR A 418 13.13 -17.22 -18.58
CA THR A 418 12.98 -18.64 -18.24
C THR A 418 12.89 -18.92 -16.74
N ASN A 419 13.26 -17.97 -15.89
CA ASN A 419 13.18 -18.11 -14.44
C ASN A 419 11.86 -17.58 -13.85
N GLU A 420 11.03 -16.90 -14.65
CA GLU A 420 9.74 -16.34 -14.23
C GLU A 420 8.57 -17.31 -14.45
N PHE A 421 8.79 -18.41 -15.17
CA PHE A 421 7.78 -19.43 -15.43
C PHE A 421 8.39 -20.82 -15.51
N TYR A 422 7.56 -21.81 -15.23
CA TYR A 422 7.81 -23.23 -15.46
C TYR A 422 6.88 -23.74 -16.57
N PHE A 423 7.30 -24.74 -17.33
CA PHE A 423 6.42 -25.45 -18.26
C PHE A 423 6.68 -26.96 -18.22
N ASN A 424 5.62 -27.76 -18.37
CA ASN A 424 5.76 -29.20 -18.50
C ASN A 424 5.79 -29.58 -19.99
N ALA A 425 6.92 -30.16 -20.43
CA ALA A 425 7.19 -30.43 -21.84
C ALA A 425 6.25 -31.46 -22.50
N GLN A 426 5.65 -32.36 -21.71
CA GLN A 426 4.84 -33.48 -22.20
C GLN A 426 3.34 -33.27 -21.99
N ALA A 427 2.94 -32.71 -20.84
CA ALA A 427 1.55 -32.40 -20.51
C ALA A 427 1.07 -31.07 -21.13
N GLY A 428 1.98 -30.17 -21.46
CA GLY A 428 1.68 -28.94 -22.22
C GLY A 428 0.92 -27.88 -21.43
N PHE A 429 1.41 -27.58 -20.23
CA PHE A 429 0.95 -26.44 -19.43
C PHE A 429 2.12 -25.57 -18.98
N ILE A 430 1.82 -24.32 -18.67
CA ILE A 430 2.72 -23.34 -18.08
C ILE A 430 2.23 -22.93 -16.69
N SER A 431 3.18 -22.63 -15.81
CA SER A 431 2.99 -22.16 -14.45
C SER A 431 3.87 -20.94 -14.24
N ILE A 432 3.27 -19.77 -14.14
CA ILE A 432 4.02 -18.53 -13.84
C ILE A 432 4.22 -18.37 -12.33
N ASN A 433 5.32 -17.70 -11.96
CA ASN A 433 5.70 -17.54 -10.55
C ASN A 433 4.85 -16.49 -9.84
N THR A 434 4.45 -15.44 -10.56
CA THR A 434 3.60 -14.34 -10.07
C THR A 434 2.17 -14.53 -10.56
N GLN A 435 1.18 -14.16 -9.74
CA GLN A 435 -0.22 -14.14 -10.18
C GLN A 435 -0.41 -13.03 -11.19
N LEU A 436 -1.13 -13.30 -12.27
CA LEU A 436 -1.59 -12.22 -13.12
C LEU A 436 -2.78 -11.51 -12.51
N GLN A 437 -2.81 -10.19 -12.68
CA GLN A 437 -3.98 -9.40 -12.35
C GLN A 437 -5.17 -9.77 -13.25
N ALA A 438 -6.38 -9.47 -12.77
CA ALA A 438 -7.61 -9.78 -13.50
C ALA A 438 -7.64 -9.18 -14.91
N ASP A 439 -6.99 -8.03 -15.11
CA ASP A 439 -6.94 -7.27 -16.36
C ASP A 439 -5.65 -7.43 -17.18
N GLU A 440 -4.71 -8.30 -16.77
CA GLU A 440 -3.50 -8.59 -17.56
C GLU A 440 -3.73 -9.63 -18.66
N VAL A 441 -3.05 -9.47 -19.79
CA VAL A 441 -3.11 -10.42 -20.92
C VAL A 441 -1.94 -11.40 -20.82
N LEU A 442 -2.20 -12.67 -21.14
CA LEU A 442 -1.20 -13.72 -21.27
C LEU A 442 -1.28 -14.33 -22.67
N ALA A 443 -0.18 -14.29 -23.41
CA ALA A 443 -0.06 -14.93 -24.71
C ALA A 443 1.24 -15.72 -24.82
N VAL A 444 1.25 -16.73 -25.71
CA VAL A 444 2.38 -17.63 -25.88
C VAL A 444 2.68 -17.90 -27.36
N ALA A 445 3.95 -18.18 -27.64
CA ALA A 445 4.38 -18.90 -28.83
C ALA A 445 5.13 -20.15 -28.39
N TYR A 446 4.88 -21.28 -29.04
CA TYR A 446 5.53 -22.54 -28.69
C TYR A 446 5.79 -23.42 -29.90
N GLN A 447 6.82 -24.25 -29.75
CA GLN A 447 7.24 -25.23 -30.74
C GLN A 447 7.39 -26.59 -30.07
N TYR A 448 6.84 -27.62 -30.71
CA TYR A 448 6.87 -28.98 -30.19
C TYR A 448 7.17 -29.99 -31.29
N THR A 449 7.64 -31.16 -30.88
CA THR A 449 7.80 -32.32 -31.76
C THR A 449 6.70 -33.34 -31.50
N TYR A 450 6.21 -33.97 -32.57
CA TYR A 450 5.29 -35.10 -32.53
C TYR A 450 5.69 -36.11 -33.60
N ASN A 451 6.04 -37.33 -33.20
CA ASN A 451 6.57 -38.37 -34.09
C ASN A 451 7.70 -37.87 -35.02
N GLY A 452 8.62 -37.07 -34.47
CA GLY A 452 9.78 -36.53 -35.21
C GLY A 452 9.49 -35.32 -36.11
N ARG A 453 8.23 -34.90 -36.26
CA ARG A 453 7.86 -33.67 -37.00
C ARG A 453 7.72 -32.48 -36.05
N VAL A 454 8.20 -31.33 -36.49
CA VAL A 454 8.15 -30.07 -35.72
C VAL A 454 6.88 -29.30 -36.09
N PHE A 455 6.17 -28.83 -35.08
CA PHE A 455 4.99 -27.98 -35.20
C PHE A 455 5.21 -26.69 -34.40
N GLN A 456 4.65 -25.58 -34.90
CA GLN A 456 4.76 -24.26 -34.27
C GLN A 456 3.38 -23.60 -34.20
N VAL A 457 3.12 -22.93 -33.09
CA VAL A 457 1.95 -22.07 -32.86
C VAL A 457 2.44 -20.71 -32.38
N GLY A 458 1.96 -19.64 -33.03
CA GLY A 458 2.46 -18.28 -32.83
C GLY A 458 3.77 -18.01 -33.57
N GLU A 459 4.32 -16.83 -33.30
CA GLU A 459 5.60 -16.35 -33.83
C GLU A 459 6.57 -16.09 -32.70
N PHE A 460 7.84 -16.48 -32.88
CA PHE A 460 8.89 -16.15 -31.92
C PHE A 460 9.45 -14.76 -32.18
N SER A 461 10.05 -14.13 -31.16
CA SER A 461 10.65 -12.79 -31.32
C SER A 461 11.75 -12.72 -32.39
N GLN A 462 12.40 -13.86 -32.66
CA GLN A 462 13.47 -14.00 -33.67
C GLN A 462 12.93 -14.10 -35.11
N ASP A 463 11.66 -14.49 -35.29
CA ASP A 463 11.06 -14.66 -36.62
C ASP A 463 10.80 -13.29 -37.28
N ILE A 464 10.55 -12.25 -36.48
CA ILE A 464 10.24 -10.89 -36.92
C ILE A 464 11.20 -9.89 -36.25
N ALA A 465 12.24 -9.50 -36.98
CA ALA A 465 13.21 -8.51 -36.54
C ALA A 465 12.56 -7.15 -36.21
N LEU A 466 13.07 -6.48 -35.16
CA LEU A 466 12.76 -5.08 -34.87
C LEU A 466 13.49 -4.18 -35.87
N ASP A 467 12.75 -3.40 -36.64
CA ASP A 467 13.31 -2.33 -37.49
C ASP A 467 13.29 -1.02 -36.69
N SER A 468 14.37 -0.74 -35.97
CA SER A 468 14.52 0.47 -35.16
C SER A 468 14.54 1.77 -35.97
N ASN A 469 14.74 1.70 -37.29
CA ASN A 469 14.89 2.88 -38.15
C ASN A 469 13.55 3.38 -38.73
N LYS A 470 12.49 2.57 -38.67
CA LYS A 470 11.14 2.95 -39.16
C LYS A 470 10.15 3.36 -38.07
N GLY A 471 10.56 3.34 -36.80
CA GLY A 471 9.74 3.76 -35.65
C GLY A 471 8.54 2.85 -35.32
N VAL A 472 7.98 2.12 -36.29
CA VAL A 472 6.84 1.21 -36.11
C VAL A 472 7.35 -0.20 -35.80
N GLN A 473 7.17 -0.64 -34.56
CA GLN A 473 7.39 -2.04 -34.20
C GLN A 473 6.30 -2.91 -34.84
N LYS A 474 6.71 -3.93 -35.60
CA LYS A 474 5.76 -4.89 -36.18
C LYS A 474 5.11 -5.71 -35.07
N VAL A 475 3.78 -5.85 -35.13
CA VAL A 475 2.98 -6.68 -34.22
C VAL A 475 3.34 -8.16 -34.38
N LEU A 476 3.54 -8.86 -33.25
CA LEU A 476 3.66 -10.33 -33.22
C LEU A 476 2.29 -10.98 -33.03
N PHE A 477 2.04 -12.08 -33.76
CA PHE A 477 0.84 -12.89 -33.57
C PHE A 477 1.11 -14.07 -32.65
N LEU A 478 0.41 -14.12 -31.51
CA LEU A 478 0.62 -15.11 -30.46
C LEU A 478 -0.70 -15.82 -30.13
N LYS A 479 -0.60 -16.99 -29.48
CA LYS A 479 -1.77 -17.70 -28.94
C LYS A 479 -2.20 -17.05 -27.63
N LEU A 480 -3.45 -16.60 -27.55
CA LEU A 480 -4.03 -16.04 -26.32
C LEU A 480 -4.35 -17.17 -25.32
N LEU A 481 -3.93 -17.00 -24.07
CA LEU A 481 -4.27 -17.90 -22.94
C LEU A 481 -5.16 -17.21 -21.89
N LYS A 482 -5.00 -15.89 -21.72
CA LYS A 482 -5.82 -15.06 -20.83
C LYS A 482 -6.03 -13.68 -21.46
N ALA A 483 -7.28 -13.22 -21.48
CA ALA A 483 -7.67 -11.87 -21.91
C ALA A 483 -7.78 -10.89 -20.73
N THR A 484 -8.03 -9.60 -21.04
CA THR A 484 -8.24 -8.54 -20.04
C THR A 484 -9.54 -8.71 -19.23
N SER A 485 -10.49 -9.50 -19.74
CA SER A 485 -11.71 -9.89 -19.02
C SER A 485 -11.91 -11.40 -19.16
N GLN A 486 -12.15 -12.07 -18.04
CA GLN A 486 -12.36 -13.51 -18.02
C GLN A 486 -13.82 -13.83 -18.29
N ARG A 487 -14.06 -14.56 -19.37
CA ARG A 487 -15.40 -14.95 -19.80
C ARG A 487 -15.54 -16.45 -19.72
N VAL A 488 -16.43 -16.91 -18.85
CA VAL A 488 -16.60 -18.33 -18.52
C VAL A 488 -17.12 -19.14 -19.71
N GLU A 489 -17.82 -18.49 -20.64
CA GLU A 489 -18.35 -19.09 -21.87
C GLU A 489 -17.29 -19.31 -22.96
N LEU A 490 -16.14 -18.62 -22.88
CA LEU A 490 -15.09 -18.73 -23.89
C LEU A 490 -14.15 -19.92 -23.61
N PRO A 491 -13.61 -20.59 -24.64
CA PRO A 491 -12.64 -21.68 -24.48
C PRO A 491 -11.40 -21.29 -23.64
N LEU A 492 -11.00 -20.02 -23.64
CA LEU A 492 -9.91 -19.50 -22.81
C LEU A 492 -10.09 -19.82 -21.32
N TRP A 493 -11.32 -19.76 -20.80
CA TRP A 493 -11.61 -20.10 -19.41
C TRP A 493 -11.28 -21.57 -19.09
N GLY A 494 -11.46 -22.45 -20.07
CA GLY A 494 -11.12 -23.86 -19.99
C GLY A 494 -9.61 -24.15 -20.08
N LEU A 495 -8.80 -23.20 -20.56
CA LEU A 495 -7.33 -23.32 -20.58
C LEU A 495 -6.71 -23.02 -19.22
N MET A 496 -7.36 -22.19 -18.40
CA MET A 496 -6.91 -21.95 -17.02
C MET A 496 -7.13 -23.20 -16.17
N MET A 497 -6.04 -23.72 -15.61
CA MET A 497 -6.04 -24.90 -14.76
C MET A 497 -6.54 -24.55 -13.36
N LYS A 498 -7.54 -25.30 -12.88
CA LYS A 498 -8.20 -25.12 -11.57
C LYS A 498 -7.97 -26.32 -10.64
N ASN A 499 -6.90 -27.07 -10.93
CA ASN A 499 -6.52 -28.32 -10.28
C ASN A 499 -5.10 -28.24 -9.68
N VAL A 500 -4.62 -27.01 -9.45
CA VAL A 500 -3.29 -26.71 -8.90
C VAL A 500 -3.45 -25.92 -7.60
N TYR A 501 -2.77 -26.39 -6.55
CA TYR A 501 -2.90 -25.88 -5.19
C TYR A 501 -1.53 -25.58 -4.58
N SER A 502 -1.36 -24.35 -4.06
CA SER A 502 -0.20 -23.95 -3.27
C SER A 502 -0.25 -24.56 -1.87
N LEU A 503 0.88 -25.08 -1.39
CA LEU A 503 1.08 -25.49 0.02
C LEU A 503 1.49 -24.33 0.93
N ASP A 504 1.60 -23.12 0.37
CA ASP A 504 1.96 -21.87 1.07
C ASP A 504 3.33 -21.94 1.76
N LEU A 505 4.22 -22.76 1.20
CA LEU A 505 5.61 -22.92 1.61
C LEU A 505 6.56 -22.24 0.63
N PHE A 506 7.53 -21.51 1.19
CA PHE A 506 8.61 -20.89 0.44
C PHE A 506 9.88 -21.74 0.61
N GLY A 507 10.44 -22.22 -0.49
CA GLY A 507 11.57 -23.15 -0.52
C GLY A 507 11.15 -24.56 -0.95
N GLY A 508 12.06 -25.29 -1.59
CA GLY A 508 11.75 -26.59 -2.20
C GLY A 508 11.14 -27.60 -1.22
N ILE A 509 10.18 -28.39 -1.71
CA ILE A 509 9.59 -29.51 -0.96
C ILE A 509 10.48 -30.75 -1.10
N GLN A 510 10.68 -31.46 0.01
CA GLN A 510 11.29 -32.79 0.01
C GLN A 510 10.23 -33.89 -0.16
N ARG A 511 10.61 -34.97 -0.85
CA ARG A 511 9.75 -36.14 -1.02
C ARG A 511 9.58 -36.88 0.31
N GLU A 512 10.63 -36.90 1.13
CA GLU A 512 10.65 -37.59 2.41
C GLU A 512 9.61 -37.02 3.37
N ASP A 513 8.81 -37.91 3.98
CA ASP A 513 7.73 -37.57 4.91
C ASP A 513 6.63 -36.63 4.37
N PHE A 514 6.59 -36.39 3.05
CA PHE A 514 5.47 -35.72 2.40
C PHE A 514 4.23 -36.61 2.52
N LYS A 515 3.18 -36.10 3.18
CA LYS A 515 1.88 -36.76 3.24
C LYS A 515 0.81 -35.76 2.89
N LEU A 516 -0.06 -36.12 1.97
CA LEU A 516 -1.24 -35.35 1.60
C LEU A 516 -2.43 -36.29 1.58
N ASN A 517 -3.56 -35.84 2.13
CA ASN A 517 -4.85 -36.48 2.00
C ASN A 517 -5.85 -35.48 1.41
N VAL A 518 -6.80 -36.00 0.63
CA VAL A 518 -8.00 -35.27 0.22
C VAL A 518 -9.17 -35.80 1.05
N LEU A 519 -9.92 -34.88 1.64
CA LEU A 519 -10.99 -35.13 2.60
C LEU A 519 -12.29 -34.46 2.13
N TYR A 520 -13.41 -35.05 2.53
CA TYR A 520 -14.74 -34.48 2.37
C TYR A 520 -15.35 -34.17 3.74
N GLU A 521 -15.83 -32.94 3.93
CA GLU A 521 -16.52 -32.47 5.12
C GLU A 521 -18.00 -32.84 5.04
N GLU A 522 -18.39 -33.91 5.72
CA GLU A 522 -19.79 -34.33 5.79
C GLU A 522 -20.52 -33.50 6.87
N PRO A 523 -21.71 -32.95 6.56
CA PRO A 523 -22.54 -32.26 7.55
C PRO A 523 -22.80 -33.13 8.77
N SER A 524 -22.41 -32.64 9.94
CA SER A 524 -22.54 -33.36 11.22
C SER A 524 -21.75 -34.68 11.33
N GLY A 525 -21.06 -35.12 10.27
CA GLY A 525 -20.26 -36.35 10.22
C GLY A 525 -18.75 -36.13 10.26
N GLY A 526 -18.30 -34.88 10.11
CA GLY A 526 -16.88 -34.50 10.19
C GLY A 526 -16.10 -34.79 8.91
N LEU A 527 -14.77 -34.82 9.01
CA LEU A 527 -13.87 -35.03 7.88
C LEU A 527 -13.73 -36.52 7.55
N LYS A 528 -14.11 -36.92 6.34
CA LYS A 528 -13.99 -38.29 5.83
C LYS A 528 -12.96 -38.38 4.69
N ARG A 529 -12.23 -39.50 4.61
CA ARG A 529 -11.28 -39.80 3.52
C ARG A 529 -11.95 -40.35 2.26
N PHE A 530 -13.22 -40.70 2.34
CA PHE A 530 -14.04 -41.30 1.27
C PHE A 530 -15.37 -40.55 1.17
N LEU A 531 -16.07 -40.72 0.06
CA LEU A 531 -17.39 -40.14 -0.16
C LEU A 531 -18.49 -41.04 0.45
N PRO A 532 -19.47 -40.49 1.18
CA PRO A 532 -20.52 -41.30 1.82
C PRO A 532 -21.45 -42.06 0.87
N GLU A 533 -21.78 -41.47 -0.29
CA GLU A 533 -22.60 -42.08 -1.33
C GLU A 533 -21.78 -42.08 -2.63
N THR A 534 -21.57 -43.25 -3.26
CA THR A 534 -20.84 -43.39 -4.54
C THR A 534 -21.40 -44.57 -5.36
N SER A 535 -20.92 -44.73 -6.59
CA SER A 535 -21.18 -45.93 -7.38
C SER A 535 -20.55 -47.17 -6.73
N ALA A 536 -21.16 -48.35 -6.92
CA ALA A 536 -20.69 -49.60 -6.30
C ALA A 536 -19.23 -49.97 -6.64
N ALA A 537 -18.66 -49.42 -7.72
CA ALA A 537 -17.28 -49.68 -8.13
C ALA A 537 -16.22 -48.99 -7.26
N VAL A 538 -16.58 -47.90 -6.57
CA VAL A 538 -15.65 -47.08 -5.76
C VAL A 538 -16.10 -46.90 -4.31
N ASP A 539 -17.07 -47.69 -3.87
CA ASP A 539 -17.61 -47.60 -2.52
C ASP A 539 -16.53 -47.88 -1.46
N GLY A 540 -16.49 -47.02 -0.43
CA GLY A 540 -15.47 -47.03 0.62
C GLY A 540 -14.03 -46.72 0.17
N MET A 541 -13.78 -46.39 -1.11
CA MET A 541 -12.43 -46.05 -1.58
C MET A 541 -11.99 -44.66 -1.12
N PRO A 542 -10.70 -44.47 -0.74
CA PRO A 542 -10.17 -43.15 -0.44
C PRO A 542 -10.26 -42.20 -1.65
N LEU A 543 -10.52 -40.92 -1.39
CA LEU A 543 -10.59 -39.86 -2.41
C LEU A 543 -9.27 -39.74 -3.21
N LEU A 544 -8.12 -39.96 -2.58
CA LEU A 544 -6.84 -40.02 -3.29
C LEU A 544 -6.88 -41.02 -4.45
N ARG A 545 -7.41 -42.21 -4.20
CA ARG A 545 -7.52 -43.26 -5.23
C ARG A 545 -8.56 -42.92 -6.29
N ILE A 546 -9.73 -42.40 -5.88
CA ILE A 546 -10.79 -41.96 -6.81
C ILE A 546 -10.25 -40.90 -7.78
N LEU A 547 -9.45 -39.96 -7.29
CA LEU A 547 -8.88 -38.84 -8.06
C LEU A 547 -7.56 -39.19 -8.78
N ASN A 548 -7.16 -40.47 -8.81
CA ASN A 548 -5.90 -40.95 -9.38
C ASN A 548 -4.62 -40.37 -8.76
N LEU A 549 -4.69 -39.91 -7.50
CA LEU A 549 -3.55 -39.40 -6.72
C LEU A 549 -2.80 -40.48 -5.93
N ASP A 550 -3.35 -41.69 -5.82
CA ASP A 550 -2.76 -42.85 -5.16
C ASP A 550 -2.96 -44.08 -6.06
N ARG A 551 -1.91 -44.41 -6.80
CA ARG A 551 -1.83 -45.55 -7.72
C ARG A 551 -0.52 -46.28 -7.61
N LEU A 552 0.50 -45.64 -7.04
CA LEU A 552 1.84 -46.15 -6.97
C LEU A 552 2.21 -46.45 -5.51
N ASN A 553 3.20 -47.31 -5.35
CA ASN A 553 3.84 -47.49 -4.05
C ASN A 553 5.03 -46.53 -3.92
N ASN A 554 5.70 -46.53 -2.77
CA ASN A 554 6.89 -45.71 -2.54
C ASN A 554 8.07 -45.94 -3.53
N ARG A 555 8.06 -47.02 -4.33
CA ARG A 555 9.04 -47.29 -5.40
C ARG A 555 8.57 -46.83 -6.79
N ASN A 556 7.40 -46.20 -6.88
CA ASN A 556 6.71 -45.81 -8.11
C ASN A 556 6.22 -47.02 -8.96
N ASP A 557 6.10 -48.21 -8.37
CA ASP A 557 5.46 -49.36 -9.02
C ASP A 557 3.93 -49.21 -8.93
N PRO A 558 3.13 -49.68 -9.92
CA PRO A 558 1.68 -49.48 -10.00
C PRO A 558 0.89 -50.32 -8.98
N GLN A 559 1.05 -50.01 -7.70
CA GLN A 559 0.36 -50.60 -6.58
C GLN A 559 -0.03 -49.50 -5.57
N PRO A 560 -1.32 -49.15 -5.44
CA PRO A 560 -1.77 -48.13 -4.48
C PRO A 560 -1.42 -48.52 -3.04
N ASP A 561 -0.89 -47.58 -2.26
CA ASP A 561 -0.50 -47.80 -0.86
C ASP A 561 -1.20 -46.88 0.15
N GLY A 562 -2.16 -46.07 -0.32
CA GLY A 562 -2.92 -45.14 0.53
C GLY A 562 -2.21 -43.81 0.78
N VAL A 563 -1.08 -43.57 0.12
CA VAL A 563 -0.30 -42.33 0.19
C VAL A 563 -0.34 -41.62 -1.15
N PHE A 564 -0.19 -40.29 -1.12
CA PHE A 564 -0.11 -39.49 -2.34
C PHE A 564 1.13 -39.85 -3.19
N ASP A 565 0.92 -40.05 -4.48
CA ASP A 565 1.96 -40.32 -5.47
C ASP A 565 2.80 -39.06 -5.74
N TYR A 566 4.02 -39.00 -5.19
CA TYR A 566 4.96 -37.89 -5.40
C TYR A 566 5.74 -38.06 -6.72
N ILE A 567 5.27 -37.41 -7.78
CA ILE A 567 5.87 -37.45 -9.12
C ILE A 567 6.20 -36.03 -9.57
N GLU A 568 7.50 -35.73 -9.57
CA GLU A 568 8.01 -34.40 -9.89
C GLU A 568 7.63 -33.97 -11.32
N GLY A 569 7.16 -32.73 -11.44
CA GLY A 569 6.70 -32.15 -12.70
C GLY A 569 5.27 -32.50 -13.08
N PHE A 570 4.65 -33.51 -12.47
CA PHE A 570 3.31 -33.99 -12.81
C PHE A 570 2.30 -33.85 -11.67
N THR A 571 2.53 -34.47 -10.52
CA THR A 571 1.64 -34.37 -9.35
C THR A 571 2.13 -33.33 -8.34
N ILE A 572 3.41 -32.98 -8.39
CA ILE A 572 4.01 -31.95 -7.54
C ILE A 572 5.05 -31.13 -8.32
N LEU A 573 5.11 -29.84 -8.05
CA LEU A 573 6.14 -28.90 -8.51
C LEU A 573 6.98 -28.49 -7.27
N PRO A 574 8.03 -29.26 -6.92
CA PRO A 574 8.68 -29.14 -5.61
C PRO A 574 9.30 -27.76 -5.36
N GLN A 575 9.93 -27.17 -6.37
CA GLN A 575 10.57 -25.86 -6.30
C GLN A 575 9.56 -24.72 -6.07
N MET A 576 8.31 -24.91 -6.49
CA MET A 576 7.25 -23.90 -6.38
C MET A 576 6.33 -24.13 -5.19
N GLY A 577 6.43 -25.27 -4.51
CA GLY A 577 5.54 -25.58 -3.40
C GLY A 577 4.12 -26.00 -3.82
N ARG A 578 3.92 -26.53 -5.03
CA ARG A 578 2.58 -26.72 -5.64
C ARG A 578 2.22 -28.18 -5.87
N VAL A 579 0.97 -28.53 -5.61
CA VAL A 579 0.37 -29.84 -5.91
C VAL A 579 -0.52 -29.71 -7.14
N VAL A 580 -0.41 -30.64 -8.08
CA VAL A 580 -1.18 -30.68 -9.33
C VAL A 580 -1.98 -31.98 -9.37
N PHE A 581 -3.29 -31.90 -9.54
CA PHE A 581 -4.11 -33.11 -9.61
C PHE A 581 -4.04 -33.67 -11.04
N PRO A 582 -3.98 -35.01 -11.22
CA PRO A 582 -3.81 -35.66 -12.53
C PRO A 582 -5.10 -35.65 -13.38
N VAL A 583 -6.12 -34.91 -12.94
CA VAL A 583 -7.37 -34.66 -13.66
C VAL A 583 -7.68 -33.16 -13.62
N LEU A 584 -8.31 -32.63 -14.66
CA LEU A 584 -8.57 -31.19 -14.81
C LEU A 584 -9.70 -30.65 -13.91
N GLU A 585 -10.76 -31.44 -13.72
CA GLU A 585 -11.93 -31.06 -12.93
C GLU A 585 -12.16 -32.05 -11.78
N PRO A 586 -11.20 -32.19 -10.83
CA PRO A 586 -11.22 -33.23 -9.79
C PRO A 586 -12.48 -33.25 -8.92
N PHE A 587 -13.20 -32.13 -8.80
CA PHE A 587 -14.45 -32.04 -8.04
C PHE A 587 -15.68 -31.78 -8.93
N GLY A 588 -15.49 -31.67 -10.24
CA GLY A 588 -16.50 -31.36 -11.24
C GLY A 588 -16.80 -32.58 -12.12
N LYS A 589 -16.64 -32.44 -13.44
CA LYS A 589 -16.95 -33.51 -14.40
C LYS A 589 -16.14 -34.77 -14.19
N ASP A 590 -14.87 -34.67 -13.79
CA ASP A 590 -14.06 -35.86 -13.56
C ASP A 590 -14.59 -36.64 -12.35
N LEU A 591 -14.99 -35.98 -11.27
CA LEU A 591 -15.61 -36.66 -10.11
C LEU A 591 -16.93 -37.34 -10.46
N ASP A 592 -17.78 -36.69 -11.27
CA ASP A 592 -19.03 -37.27 -11.75
C ASP A 592 -18.79 -38.60 -12.48
N THR A 593 -17.78 -38.63 -13.36
CA THR A 593 -17.42 -39.87 -14.08
C THR A 593 -16.72 -40.91 -13.21
N LEU A 594 -15.85 -40.51 -12.29
CA LEU A 594 -15.01 -41.40 -11.49
C LEU A 594 -15.76 -42.00 -10.30
N ALA A 595 -16.65 -41.22 -9.66
CA ALA A 595 -17.33 -41.62 -8.42
C ALA A 595 -18.83 -41.88 -8.59
N PHE A 596 -19.51 -41.21 -9.52
CA PHE A 596 -20.98 -41.20 -9.62
C PHE A 596 -21.54 -41.77 -10.93
N ALA A 597 -20.73 -42.52 -11.68
CA ALA A 597 -21.18 -43.19 -12.91
C ALA A 597 -22.43 -44.06 -12.65
N GLY A 598 -23.48 -43.84 -13.43
CA GLY A 598 -24.74 -44.60 -13.35
C GLY A 598 -25.68 -44.23 -12.19
N LEU A 599 -25.35 -43.25 -11.35
CA LEU A 599 -26.21 -42.81 -10.24
C LEU A 599 -27.23 -41.71 -10.64
N PRO A 600 -28.34 -41.56 -9.88
CA PRO A 600 -29.33 -40.50 -10.13
C PRO A 600 -28.76 -39.09 -9.92
N ALA A 601 -29.29 -38.11 -10.67
CA ALA A 601 -28.87 -36.71 -10.58
C ALA A 601 -29.03 -36.11 -9.17
N ALA A 602 -30.04 -36.54 -8.40
CA ALA A 602 -30.25 -36.07 -7.03
C ALA A 602 -29.07 -36.39 -6.09
N THR A 603 -28.40 -37.54 -6.28
CA THR A 603 -27.19 -37.89 -5.51
C THR A 603 -25.99 -37.07 -6.01
N LYS A 604 -25.84 -36.94 -7.33
CA LYS A 604 -24.75 -36.16 -7.94
C LYS A 604 -24.74 -34.70 -7.46
N ASN A 605 -25.91 -34.07 -7.43
CA ASN A 605 -26.07 -32.67 -7.02
C ASN A 605 -25.70 -32.40 -5.55
N LYS A 606 -25.50 -33.42 -4.71
CA LYS A 606 -25.01 -33.25 -3.33
C LYS A 606 -23.48 -33.07 -3.26
N TYR A 607 -22.72 -33.61 -4.22
CA TYR A 607 -21.27 -33.74 -4.13
C TYR A 607 -20.51 -33.11 -5.30
N VAL A 608 -21.05 -33.14 -6.51
CA VAL A 608 -20.35 -32.65 -7.70
C VAL A 608 -20.42 -31.13 -7.76
N TYR A 609 -19.25 -30.50 -7.85
CA TYR A 609 -19.08 -29.05 -7.74
C TYR A 609 -18.71 -28.44 -9.09
N TYR A 610 -19.68 -28.41 -10.01
CA TYR A 610 -19.47 -27.85 -11.36
C TYR A 610 -19.14 -26.35 -11.32
N GLN A 611 -19.75 -25.61 -10.38
CA GLN A 611 -19.59 -24.17 -10.18
C GLN A 611 -18.13 -23.77 -9.99
N LEU A 612 -17.30 -24.63 -9.39
CA LEU A 612 -15.87 -24.39 -9.23
C LEU A 612 -15.13 -24.25 -10.58
N TYR A 613 -15.67 -24.83 -11.65
CA TYR A 613 -15.02 -24.87 -12.97
C TYR A 613 -15.75 -24.06 -14.04
N ASP A 614 -17.07 -23.84 -13.93
CA ASP A 614 -17.89 -23.11 -14.90
C ASP A 614 -18.28 -21.69 -14.45
N SER A 615 -17.96 -21.30 -13.21
CA SER A 615 -18.17 -19.95 -12.68
C SER A 615 -16.87 -19.39 -12.08
N ILE A 616 -16.82 -18.07 -11.88
CA ILE A 616 -15.66 -17.43 -11.23
C ILE A 616 -15.54 -17.89 -9.77
N LYS A 617 -14.31 -17.92 -9.25
CA LYS A 617 -13.99 -18.39 -7.89
C LYS A 617 -14.89 -17.78 -6.81
N ALA A 618 -15.11 -16.46 -6.85
CA ALA A 618 -15.96 -15.75 -5.88
C ALA A 618 -17.41 -16.26 -5.88
N ILE A 619 -18.01 -16.50 -7.05
CA ILE A 619 -19.37 -17.04 -7.18
C ILE A 619 -19.40 -18.49 -6.68
N ALA A 620 -18.43 -19.31 -7.07
CA ALA A 620 -18.35 -20.71 -6.63
C ALA A 620 -18.37 -20.79 -5.09
N GLN A 621 -17.57 -19.97 -4.41
CA GLN A 621 -17.46 -19.96 -2.94
C GLN A 621 -18.79 -19.71 -2.20
N THR A 622 -19.77 -19.06 -2.84
CA THR A 622 -21.11 -18.87 -2.27
C THR A 622 -21.91 -20.18 -2.14
N TYR A 623 -21.54 -21.23 -2.88
CA TYR A 623 -22.16 -22.56 -2.83
C TYR A 623 -21.60 -23.41 -1.68
N ALA A 624 -21.86 -22.97 -0.44
CA ALA A 624 -21.37 -23.61 0.79
C ALA A 624 -21.83 -25.08 0.96
N ASN A 625 -22.89 -25.50 0.27
CA ASN A 625 -23.35 -26.89 0.25
C ASN A 625 -22.41 -27.82 -0.52
N LEU A 626 -21.68 -27.32 -1.52
CA LEU A 626 -20.75 -28.08 -2.35
C LEU A 626 -19.28 -27.83 -1.96
N ASN A 627 -18.96 -26.66 -1.39
CA ASN A 627 -17.62 -26.29 -0.94
C ASN A 627 -17.17 -27.04 0.33
N ARG A 628 -16.95 -28.35 0.20
CA ARG A 628 -16.72 -29.29 1.31
C ARG A 628 -15.49 -30.18 1.12
N PHE A 629 -14.69 -29.92 0.10
CA PHE A 629 -13.46 -30.66 -0.14
C PHE A 629 -12.29 -29.93 0.52
N LEU A 630 -11.47 -30.67 1.26
CA LEU A 630 -10.26 -30.13 1.90
C LEU A 630 -9.06 -31.02 1.57
N MET A 631 -7.90 -30.41 1.41
CA MET A 631 -6.61 -31.11 1.45
C MET A 631 -5.96 -30.88 2.80
N GLN A 632 -5.45 -31.94 3.40
CA GLN A 632 -4.74 -31.89 4.67
C GLN A 632 -3.50 -32.75 4.59
N GLY A 633 -2.39 -32.25 5.09
CA GLY A 633 -1.13 -32.97 5.01
C GLY A 633 -0.04 -32.43 5.90
N GLN A 634 1.14 -33.03 5.75
CA GLN A 634 2.37 -32.60 6.37
C GLN A 634 3.48 -32.59 5.33
N VAL A 635 4.42 -31.67 5.47
CA VAL A 635 5.49 -31.43 4.51
C VAL A 635 6.74 -30.93 5.23
N LYS A 636 7.90 -31.30 4.69
CA LYS A 636 9.21 -30.83 5.14
C LYS A 636 9.81 -29.91 4.08
N GLY A 637 10.26 -28.73 4.52
CA GLY A 637 11.03 -27.82 3.68
C GLY A 637 12.46 -28.32 3.49
N SER A 638 13.09 -27.96 2.36
CA SER A 638 14.43 -28.42 1.97
C SER A 638 15.57 -27.92 2.88
N SER A 639 15.33 -26.95 3.77
CA SER A 639 16.31 -26.46 4.76
C SER A 639 16.33 -27.35 6.02
N GLY A 640 16.90 -28.54 5.89
CA GLY A 640 17.00 -29.56 6.96
C GLY A 640 18.08 -29.28 8.01
N GLY A 641 17.79 -28.41 8.97
CA GLY A 641 18.59 -28.26 10.20
C GLY A 641 17.93 -28.94 11.40
N SER A 642 18.74 -29.49 12.32
CA SER A 642 18.31 -29.97 13.65
C SER A 642 17.90 -28.83 14.60
N GLU A 643 17.55 -27.67 14.04
CA GLU A 643 17.36 -26.39 14.69
C GLU A 643 15.89 -25.99 14.57
N ILE A 644 15.24 -25.81 15.71
CA ILE A 644 13.84 -25.42 15.84
C ILE A 644 13.81 -23.90 15.94
N TYR A 645 13.35 -23.22 14.89
CA TYR A 645 13.10 -21.79 14.95
C TYR A 645 11.84 -21.51 15.76
N LEU A 646 11.98 -20.75 16.85
CA LEU A 646 10.87 -20.37 17.74
C LEU A 646 10.09 -19.15 17.23
N ASN A 647 10.48 -18.60 16.07
CA ASN A 647 9.88 -17.42 15.42
C ASN A 647 9.77 -16.19 16.35
N THR A 648 10.73 -16.07 17.27
CA THR A 648 10.88 -14.94 18.19
C THR A 648 12.38 -14.71 18.41
N PHE A 649 12.79 -13.47 18.62
CA PHE A 649 14.18 -13.13 18.91
C PHE A 649 14.32 -12.71 20.38
N ASN A 650 15.53 -12.80 20.94
CA ASN A 650 15.86 -12.35 22.30
C ASN A 650 14.94 -12.94 23.39
N ILE A 651 14.81 -14.27 23.41
CA ILE A 651 14.02 -15.00 24.41
C ILE A 651 14.71 -14.86 25.78
N PRO A 652 13.97 -14.63 26.89
CA PRO A 652 14.54 -14.64 28.22
C PRO A 652 15.26 -15.96 28.53
N GLN A 653 16.51 -15.88 28.98
CA GLN A 653 17.29 -17.04 29.38
C GLN A 653 16.55 -17.88 30.44
N GLY A 654 16.50 -19.20 30.24
CA GLY A 654 15.83 -20.14 31.15
C GLY A 654 14.29 -20.17 31.04
N SER A 655 13.68 -19.41 30.14
CA SER A 655 12.23 -19.49 29.88
C SER A 655 11.85 -20.65 28.95
N VAL A 656 12.85 -21.24 28.25
CA VAL A 656 12.64 -22.32 27.29
C VAL A 656 12.56 -23.67 28.02
N GLN A 657 11.44 -24.37 27.86
CA GLN A 657 11.20 -25.70 28.36
C GLN A 657 10.95 -26.65 27.19
N VAL A 658 11.82 -27.63 27.01
CA VAL A 658 11.71 -28.64 25.94
C VAL A 658 11.27 -29.97 26.54
N THR A 659 10.28 -30.60 25.92
CA THR A 659 9.77 -31.93 26.30
C THR A 659 9.74 -32.82 25.07
N ALA A 660 10.10 -34.10 25.19
CA ALA A 660 9.99 -35.10 24.14
C ALA A 660 9.21 -36.31 24.67
N GLY A 661 8.09 -36.67 24.04
CA GLY A 661 7.26 -37.80 24.48
C GLY A 661 6.79 -37.69 25.94
N GLY A 662 6.62 -36.47 26.46
CA GLY A 662 6.27 -36.19 27.85
C GLY A 662 7.44 -36.10 28.83
N GLN A 663 8.66 -36.49 28.43
CA GLN A 663 9.86 -36.32 29.25
C GLN A 663 10.47 -34.93 29.04
N ALA A 664 10.68 -34.17 30.12
CA ALA A 664 11.42 -32.91 30.05
C ALA A 664 12.91 -33.15 29.74
N LEU A 665 13.43 -32.45 28.73
CA LEU A 665 14.82 -32.53 28.31
C LEU A 665 15.69 -31.55 29.11
N ARG A 666 16.99 -31.81 29.16
CA ARG A 666 17.95 -30.94 29.87
C ARG A 666 18.74 -30.08 28.89
N GLU A 667 18.73 -28.77 29.12
CA GLU A 667 19.53 -27.80 28.37
C GLU A 667 21.04 -28.05 28.62
N GLY A 668 21.85 -27.96 27.56
CA GLY A 668 23.29 -28.23 27.57
C GLY A 668 23.68 -29.70 27.32
N SER A 669 22.79 -30.67 27.60
CA SER A 669 23.04 -32.10 27.32
C SER A 669 22.14 -32.66 26.23
N ASP A 670 20.83 -32.43 26.31
CA ASP A 670 19.85 -32.96 25.37
C ASP A 670 19.52 -31.97 24.25
N PHE A 671 19.60 -30.66 24.54
CA PHE A 671 19.41 -29.57 23.58
C PHE A 671 20.20 -28.33 23.99
N ILE A 672 20.43 -27.41 23.06
CA ILE A 672 20.96 -26.05 23.32
C ILE A 672 20.00 -25.02 22.75
N VAL A 673 19.99 -23.83 23.34
CA VAL A 673 19.16 -22.71 22.90
C VAL A 673 20.05 -21.54 22.50
N ASP A 674 19.86 -21.01 21.30
CA ASP A 674 20.30 -19.67 20.97
C ASP A 674 19.18 -18.70 21.36
N TYR A 675 19.36 -18.03 22.49
CA TYR A 675 18.37 -17.08 23.01
C TYR A 675 18.27 -15.80 22.16
N ASN A 676 19.31 -15.45 21.39
CA ASN A 676 19.32 -14.26 20.56
C ASN A 676 18.55 -14.50 19.26
N LEU A 677 18.90 -15.60 18.56
CA LEU A 677 18.25 -16.03 17.31
C LEU A 677 16.90 -16.72 17.53
N GLY A 678 16.63 -17.14 18.78
CA GLY A 678 15.43 -17.90 19.15
C GLY A 678 15.39 -19.27 18.49
N THR A 679 16.51 -19.98 18.46
CA THR A 679 16.60 -21.33 17.90
C THR A 679 16.91 -22.35 18.98
N VAL A 680 16.32 -23.54 18.88
CA VAL A 680 16.60 -24.67 19.78
C VAL A 680 17.18 -25.81 18.98
N LYS A 681 18.40 -26.23 19.29
CA LYS A 681 19.07 -27.35 18.64
C LYS A 681 19.04 -28.57 19.52
N ILE A 682 18.45 -29.66 19.04
CA ILE A 682 18.44 -30.93 19.77
C ILE A 682 19.79 -31.65 19.57
N LEU A 683 20.46 -31.98 20.67
CA LEU A 683 21.76 -32.68 20.67
C LEU A 683 21.58 -34.20 20.74
N ASN A 684 20.52 -34.67 21.41
CA ASN A 684 20.29 -36.08 21.64
C ASN A 684 19.82 -36.81 20.36
N GLN A 685 20.75 -37.53 19.71
CA GLN A 685 20.49 -38.27 18.46
C GLN A 685 19.45 -39.39 18.62
N GLY A 686 19.27 -39.95 19.82
CA GLY A 686 18.23 -40.94 20.09
C GLY A 686 16.82 -40.38 19.97
N ILE A 687 16.62 -39.10 20.31
CA ILE A 687 15.33 -38.41 20.18
C ILE A 687 15.05 -38.05 18.71
N LEU A 688 16.09 -37.62 17.98
CA LEU A 688 15.99 -37.28 16.56
C LEU A 688 15.66 -38.51 15.69
N SER A 689 16.30 -39.64 15.96
CA SER A 689 16.11 -40.90 15.21
C SER A 689 14.82 -41.65 15.56
N SER A 690 14.25 -41.43 16.75
CA SER A 690 13.03 -42.10 17.22
C SER A 690 11.73 -41.41 16.76
N ASN A 691 11.81 -40.29 16.04
CA ASN A 691 10.68 -39.53 15.51
C ASN A 691 9.62 -39.15 16.58
N VAL A 692 10.06 -39.01 17.83
CA VAL A 692 9.21 -38.61 18.97
C VAL A 692 8.91 -37.11 18.86
N PRO A 693 7.65 -36.67 19.06
CA PRO A 693 7.32 -35.25 19.03
C PRO A 693 8.00 -34.50 20.19
N VAL A 694 8.72 -33.44 19.83
CA VAL A 694 9.41 -32.51 20.72
C VAL A 694 8.59 -31.23 20.84
N ARG A 695 8.12 -30.88 22.03
CA ARG A 695 7.41 -29.64 22.32
C ARG A 695 8.32 -28.68 23.08
N VAL A 696 8.55 -27.51 22.50
CA VAL A 696 9.28 -26.39 23.09
C VAL A 696 8.26 -25.35 23.57
N SER A 697 8.31 -24.96 24.84
CA SER A 697 7.53 -23.84 25.39
C SER A 697 8.49 -22.72 25.80
N PHE A 698 8.17 -21.46 25.54
CA PHE A 698 9.03 -20.31 25.84
C PHE A 698 8.21 -19.06 26.15
N GLU A 699 8.84 -18.06 26.79
CA GLU A 699 8.23 -16.74 26.97
C GLU A 699 8.64 -15.80 25.84
N ASN A 700 7.65 -15.20 25.17
CA ASN A 700 7.83 -14.17 24.15
C ASN A 700 7.56 -12.78 24.76
N ASN A 701 8.49 -11.86 24.56
CA ASN A 701 8.49 -10.50 25.12
C ASN A 701 8.19 -9.41 24.06
N ILE A 702 7.85 -9.78 22.82
CA ILE A 702 7.64 -8.81 21.74
C ILE A 702 6.36 -8.00 22.02
N GLY A 703 6.58 -6.75 22.46
CA GLY A 703 5.55 -5.83 22.95
C GLY A 703 5.10 -4.81 21.91
N PHE A 704 4.50 -5.25 20.80
CA PHE A 704 3.74 -4.35 19.92
C PHE A 704 2.25 -4.71 19.99
N GLY A 705 1.42 -3.81 20.52
CA GLY A 705 -0.04 -3.97 20.56
C GLY A 705 -0.63 -4.87 21.65
N MET A 706 0.16 -5.36 22.62
CA MET A 706 -0.38 -6.26 23.65
C MET A 706 -1.29 -5.56 24.65
N GLN A 707 -2.44 -6.19 24.92
CA GLN A 707 -3.37 -5.81 25.98
C GLN A 707 -2.65 -5.81 27.34
N GLN A 708 -3.00 -4.87 28.23
CA GLN A 708 -2.38 -4.81 29.56
C GLN A 708 -2.82 -6.01 30.40
N ARG A 709 -1.85 -6.83 30.85
CA ARG A 709 -2.09 -8.03 31.66
C ARG A 709 -1.75 -7.78 33.13
N GLY A 710 -2.75 -7.64 33.99
CA GLY A 710 -2.58 -7.56 35.42
C GLY A 710 -2.33 -8.94 36.04
N PHE A 711 -1.25 -9.08 36.79
CA PHE A 711 -0.84 -10.28 37.53
C PHE A 711 -0.89 -10.03 39.04
N THR A 712 -1.50 -10.94 39.79
CA THR A 712 -1.48 -10.96 41.25
C THR A 712 -1.11 -12.37 41.70
N GLY A 713 -0.06 -12.51 42.50
CA GLY A 713 0.40 -13.80 43.01
C GLY A 713 0.53 -13.78 44.53
N LEU A 714 0.13 -14.87 45.18
CA LEU A 714 0.36 -15.14 46.59
C LEU A 714 0.86 -16.57 46.74
N ARG A 715 2.01 -16.77 47.35
CA ARG A 715 2.61 -18.08 47.63
C ARG A 715 2.95 -18.20 49.10
N MET A 716 2.59 -19.32 49.72
CA MET A 716 2.90 -19.66 51.09
C MET A 716 3.70 -20.96 51.09
N ASP A 717 4.94 -20.93 51.56
CA ASP A 717 5.82 -22.10 51.66
C ASP A 717 6.11 -22.43 53.13
N TYR A 718 5.61 -23.56 53.61
CA TYR A 718 5.84 -24.06 54.96
C TYR A 718 6.91 -25.15 54.99
N LEU A 719 8.03 -24.89 55.65
CA LEU A 719 9.13 -25.85 55.82
C LEU A 719 8.85 -26.79 57.02
N ALA A 720 8.03 -27.82 56.82
CA ALA A 720 7.70 -28.78 57.86
C ALA A 720 8.95 -29.45 58.47
N SER A 721 9.94 -29.80 57.64
CA SER A 721 11.27 -30.28 58.07
C SER A 721 12.36 -29.88 57.07
N LYS A 722 13.63 -30.17 57.38
CA LYS A 722 14.74 -30.03 56.41
C LYS A 722 14.57 -30.88 55.14
N LYS A 723 13.64 -31.85 55.17
CA LYS A 723 13.37 -32.80 54.09
C LYS A 723 12.01 -32.62 53.43
N LEU A 724 11.05 -31.93 54.07
CA LEU A 724 9.67 -31.80 53.61
C LEU A 724 9.25 -30.32 53.59
N SER A 725 8.81 -29.83 52.44
CA SER A 725 8.17 -28.51 52.27
C SER A 725 6.78 -28.68 51.68
N VAL A 726 5.82 -27.90 52.17
CA VAL A 726 4.44 -27.83 51.64
C VAL A 726 4.18 -26.38 51.20
N GLY A 727 3.72 -26.21 49.97
CA GLY A 727 3.40 -24.94 49.34
C GLY A 727 1.91 -24.78 49.05
N ALA A 728 1.39 -23.57 49.16
CA ALA A 728 0.09 -23.18 48.64
C ALA A 728 0.26 -21.92 47.77
N THR A 729 -0.36 -21.89 46.59
CA THR A 729 -0.20 -20.81 45.61
C THR A 729 -1.57 -20.34 45.11
N MET A 730 -1.79 -19.04 45.07
CA MET A 730 -2.93 -18.39 44.43
C MET A 730 -2.40 -17.38 43.41
N VAL A 731 -2.86 -17.47 42.17
CA VAL A 731 -2.48 -16.54 41.10
C VAL A 731 -3.74 -16.03 40.41
N LYS A 732 -3.79 -14.74 40.09
CA LYS A 732 -4.83 -14.13 39.29
C LYS A 732 -4.20 -13.36 38.14
N LEU A 733 -4.63 -13.67 36.94
CA LEU A 733 -4.21 -13.02 35.70
C LEU A 733 -5.44 -12.42 35.02
N GLY A 734 -5.42 -11.13 34.73
CA GLY A 734 -6.52 -10.42 34.07
C GLY A 734 -6.01 -9.54 32.94
N GLU A 735 -6.60 -9.67 31.77
CA GLU A 735 -6.33 -8.83 30.61
C GLU A 735 -7.33 -7.68 30.56
N ARG A 736 -6.83 -6.50 30.20
CA ARG A 736 -7.65 -5.31 29.96
C ARG A 736 -7.68 -5.04 28.46
N PRO A 737 -8.83 -5.20 27.79
CA PRO A 737 -8.92 -4.90 26.37
C PRO A 737 -8.84 -3.38 26.13
N PHE A 738 -8.35 -2.98 24.95
CA PHE A 738 -8.31 -1.58 24.52
C PHE A 738 -9.70 -1.05 24.15
N PHE A 739 -10.52 -1.91 23.54
CA PHE A 739 -11.89 -1.63 23.12
C PHE A 739 -12.88 -2.49 23.91
N THR A 740 -14.14 -2.06 23.98
CA THR A 740 -15.21 -2.84 24.65
C THR A 740 -15.87 -3.84 23.70
N LYS A 741 -15.82 -3.59 22.39
CA LYS A 741 -16.20 -4.56 21.36
C LYS A 741 -14.99 -5.45 21.07
N MET A 742 -15.08 -6.72 21.41
CA MET A 742 -14.04 -7.71 21.19
C MET A 742 -14.56 -8.77 20.22
N GLY A 743 -13.77 -9.08 19.20
CA GLY A 743 -14.06 -10.15 18.25
C GLY A 743 -13.76 -11.53 18.84
N TYR A 744 -14.41 -12.55 18.30
CA TYR A 744 -14.18 -13.95 18.68
C TYR A 744 -12.73 -14.36 18.41
N GLY A 745 -12.07 -14.93 19.42
CA GLY A 745 -10.66 -15.33 19.37
C GLY A 745 -9.70 -14.34 20.03
N ASP A 746 -10.11 -13.08 20.20
CA ASP A 746 -9.37 -12.05 20.94
C ASP A 746 -9.89 -11.87 22.38
N ASP A 747 -10.55 -12.89 22.91
CA ASP A 747 -11.30 -12.85 24.17
C ASP A 747 -10.37 -12.56 25.36
N PRO A 748 -10.53 -11.42 26.06
CA PRO A 748 -9.65 -11.09 27.16
C PRO A 748 -9.97 -11.95 28.38
N ILE A 749 -8.94 -12.56 28.99
CA ILE A 749 -9.14 -13.49 30.11
C ILE A 749 -9.08 -12.80 31.47
N ARG A 750 -9.74 -13.38 32.48
CA ARG A 750 -9.61 -13.01 33.90
C ARG A 750 -9.63 -14.23 34.80
N ASN A 751 -8.55 -14.99 34.74
CA ASN A 751 -8.42 -16.29 35.35
C ASN A 751 -7.82 -16.22 36.76
N THR A 752 -8.32 -17.05 37.68
CA THR A 752 -7.74 -17.22 39.02
C THR A 752 -7.42 -18.70 39.25
N MET A 753 -6.19 -19.01 39.61
CA MET A 753 -5.72 -20.36 39.93
C MET A 753 -5.41 -20.48 41.43
N TYR A 754 -5.76 -21.63 42.00
CA TYR A 754 -5.39 -22.04 43.35
C TYR A 754 -4.68 -23.38 43.28
N GLY A 755 -3.58 -23.56 44.00
CA GLY A 755 -2.85 -24.81 43.99
C GLY A 755 -2.13 -25.10 45.30
N VAL A 756 -1.86 -26.38 45.52
CA VAL A 756 -1.11 -26.91 46.67
C VAL A 756 -0.03 -27.83 46.13
N ASP A 757 1.19 -27.70 46.64
CA ASP A 757 2.34 -28.52 46.28
C ASP A 757 3.04 -29.08 47.53
N PHE A 758 3.66 -30.26 47.42
CA PHE A 758 4.59 -30.75 48.44
C PHE A 758 5.84 -31.32 47.78
N ASN A 759 6.98 -31.16 48.47
CA ASN A 759 8.27 -31.67 48.03
C ASN A 759 8.98 -32.33 49.20
N TYR A 760 9.34 -33.59 49.03
CA TYR A 760 10.07 -34.43 49.98
C TYR A 760 11.38 -34.90 49.36
N LYS A 761 12.52 -34.55 49.97
CA LYS A 761 13.86 -34.97 49.54
C LYS A 761 14.61 -35.60 50.71
N SER A 762 15.03 -36.85 50.55
CA SER A 762 15.89 -37.54 51.52
C SER A 762 17.02 -38.28 50.82
N GLU A 763 18.20 -38.30 51.44
CA GLU A 763 19.28 -39.18 51.02
C GLU A 763 18.91 -40.64 51.36
N LEU A 764 19.25 -41.59 50.46
CA LEU A 764 19.07 -43.03 50.67
C LEU A 764 20.39 -43.78 50.50
N PRO A 765 21.40 -43.59 51.37
CA PRO A 765 22.75 -44.14 51.17
C PRO A 765 22.77 -45.67 51.02
N GLY A 766 21.75 -46.37 51.52
CA GLY A 766 21.58 -47.81 51.34
C GLY A 766 21.48 -48.25 49.88
N LEU A 767 20.94 -47.42 48.99
CA LEU A 767 20.86 -47.72 47.55
C LEU A 767 22.23 -47.63 46.88
N SER A 768 23.02 -46.57 47.13
CA SER A 768 24.41 -46.50 46.65
C SER A 768 25.23 -47.70 47.16
N ARG A 769 25.06 -48.09 48.43
CA ARG A 769 25.73 -49.26 49.00
C ARG A 769 25.29 -50.58 48.36
N LEU A 770 24.01 -50.71 48.00
CA LEU A 770 23.47 -51.89 47.32
C LEU A 770 23.98 -51.99 45.88
N LEU A 771 24.06 -50.87 45.16
CA LEU A 771 24.63 -50.81 43.82
C LEU A 771 26.13 -51.17 43.83
N ASN A 772 26.88 -50.74 44.85
CA ASN A 772 28.30 -51.10 45.03
C ASN A 772 28.52 -52.58 45.39
N ARG A 773 27.47 -53.38 45.60
CA ARG A 773 27.58 -54.85 45.78
C ARG A 773 27.48 -55.61 44.45
N LEU A 774 27.17 -54.95 43.34
CA LEU A 774 27.18 -55.58 42.02
C LEU A 774 28.64 -55.76 41.57
N PRO A 775 29.04 -56.96 41.11
CA PRO A 775 30.38 -57.16 40.59
C PRO A 775 30.65 -56.23 39.40
N PHE A 776 31.84 -55.62 39.38
CA PHE A 776 32.32 -54.66 38.36
C PHE A 776 31.64 -53.26 38.32
N TYR A 777 30.95 -52.83 39.39
CA TYR A 777 30.37 -51.47 39.49
C TYR A 777 30.65 -50.83 40.87
N GLU A 778 31.31 -49.66 40.90
CA GLU A 778 31.57 -48.89 42.14
C GLU A 778 31.25 -47.41 41.92
N THR A 779 30.38 -46.84 42.75
CA THR A 779 30.01 -45.42 42.72
C THR A 779 30.06 -44.79 44.12
N LYS A 780 30.69 -43.60 44.20
CA LYS A 780 30.70 -42.74 45.40
C LYS A 780 29.61 -41.67 45.35
N ALA A 781 28.80 -41.65 44.29
CA ALA A 781 27.72 -40.70 44.14
C ALA A 781 26.62 -40.98 45.19
N LYS A 782 26.16 -39.91 45.85
CA LYS A 782 25.08 -39.99 46.84
C LYS A 782 23.75 -40.34 46.16
N SER A 783 23.09 -41.40 46.60
CA SER A 783 21.71 -41.71 46.21
C SER A 783 20.71 -40.87 47.02
N SER A 784 19.65 -40.41 46.35
CA SER A 784 18.56 -39.66 46.99
C SER A 784 17.21 -40.09 46.44
N ILE A 785 16.18 -40.01 47.27
CA ILE A 785 14.77 -40.13 46.87
C ILE A 785 14.13 -38.74 46.94
N ASN A 786 13.47 -38.37 45.85
CA ASN A 786 12.68 -37.16 45.75
C ASN A 786 11.25 -37.58 45.44
N ALA A 787 10.30 -37.19 46.29
CA ALA A 787 8.88 -37.33 46.05
C ALA A 787 8.27 -35.92 46.00
N PHE A 788 7.55 -35.62 44.93
CA PHE A 788 6.84 -34.36 44.77
C PHE A 788 5.39 -34.64 44.36
N GLY A 789 4.48 -33.75 44.70
CA GLY A 789 3.10 -33.83 44.28
C GLY A 789 2.47 -32.44 44.26
N GLU A 790 1.54 -32.23 43.35
CA GLU A 790 0.85 -30.96 43.17
C GLU A 790 -0.60 -31.17 42.73
N ALA A 791 -1.46 -30.21 43.09
CA ALA A 791 -2.84 -30.13 42.64
C ALA A 791 -3.19 -28.65 42.41
N ALA A 792 -3.93 -28.35 41.34
CA ALA A 792 -4.37 -27.00 41.05
C ALA A 792 -5.80 -26.97 40.49
N ILE A 793 -6.55 -25.91 40.82
CA ILE A 793 -7.89 -25.62 40.30
C ILE A 793 -7.85 -24.25 39.61
N LEU A 794 -8.41 -24.18 38.40
CA LEU A 794 -8.57 -22.97 37.62
C LEU A 794 -10.03 -22.51 37.70
N LYS A 795 -10.25 -21.27 38.16
CA LYS A 795 -11.52 -20.54 38.02
C LYS A 795 -11.39 -19.57 36.83
N PRO A 796 -11.96 -19.90 35.66
CA PRO A 796 -11.95 -18.98 34.53
C PRO A 796 -12.88 -17.79 34.78
N GLY A 797 -12.66 -16.70 34.06
CA GLY A 797 -13.51 -15.52 34.12
C GLY A 797 -13.16 -14.51 33.04
N HIS A 798 -13.92 -13.42 32.96
CA HIS A 798 -13.73 -12.35 31.99
C HIS A 798 -13.65 -10.96 32.66
N PRO A 799 -13.07 -9.95 32.01
CA PRO A 799 -13.04 -8.59 32.53
C PRO A 799 -14.44 -7.94 32.48
N PRO A 800 -14.75 -7.02 33.41
CA PRO A 800 -16.07 -6.37 33.50
C PRO A 800 -16.40 -5.46 32.30
N GLN A 801 -15.40 -5.11 31.48
CA GLN A 801 -15.55 -4.30 30.27
C GLN A 801 -16.37 -5.02 29.19
N ILE A 802 -16.37 -6.36 29.18
CA ILE A 802 -17.11 -7.17 28.22
C ILE A 802 -18.35 -7.85 28.84
N GLY A 803 -18.71 -7.56 30.09
CA GLY A 803 -19.90 -8.15 30.72
C GLY A 803 -19.85 -8.16 32.24
N ARG A 804 -20.86 -8.71 32.92
CA ARG A 804 -20.90 -8.84 34.39
C ARG A 804 -21.36 -10.24 34.81
N GLY A 805 -20.87 -10.69 35.96
CA GLY A 805 -21.19 -12.03 36.47
C GLY A 805 -20.54 -13.12 35.62
N ASP A 806 -21.34 -14.12 35.24
CA ASP A 806 -20.93 -15.22 34.35
C ASP A 806 -21.32 -14.96 32.88
N GLN A 807 -21.81 -13.75 32.56
CA GLN A 807 -22.22 -13.34 31.21
C GLN A 807 -21.18 -12.39 30.60
N GLY A 808 -20.35 -12.93 29.69
CA GLY A 808 -19.46 -12.17 28.81
C GLY A 808 -20.07 -12.01 27.41
N LEU A 809 -19.88 -10.84 26.80
CA LEU A 809 -20.27 -10.51 25.44
C LEU A 809 -19.01 -10.54 24.56
N ILE A 810 -19.05 -11.39 23.53
CA ILE A 810 -18.05 -11.49 22.48
C ILE A 810 -18.79 -11.40 21.16
N PHE A 811 -18.26 -10.60 20.23
CA PHE A 811 -18.86 -10.43 18.92
C PHE A 811 -18.27 -11.48 17.98
N ILE A 812 -19.14 -12.33 17.41
CA ILE A 812 -18.76 -13.18 16.29
C ILE A 812 -18.47 -12.31 15.07
N ASP A 813 -19.28 -11.26 14.89
CA ASP A 813 -19.10 -10.17 13.92
C ASP A 813 -19.78 -8.92 14.50
N ASP A 814 -19.15 -7.75 14.36
CA ASP A 814 -19.69 -6.46 14.79
C ASP A 814 -20.10 -5.54 13.62
N PHE A 815 -19.92 -6.02 12.38
CA PHE A 815 -20.18 -5.31 11.12
C PHE A 815 -19.41 -3.97 10.96
N GLU A 816 -18.41 -3.68 11.78
CA GLU A 816 -17.60 -2.45 11.61
C GLU A 816 -16.62 -2.60 10.43
N GLY A 817 -16.11 -3.81 10.21
CA GLY A 817 -15.19 -4.15 9.11
C GLY A 817 -15.88 -4.43 7.76
N THR A 818 -17.22 -4.45 7.70
CA THR A 818 -17.94 -4.84 6.47
C THR A 818 -18.05 -3.72 5.45
N ARG A 819 -17.59 -2.50 5.78
CA ARG A 819 -17.53 -1.37 4.85
C ARG A 819 -16.09 -0.94 4.63
N ALA A 820 -15.55 -1.29 3.47
CA ALA A 820 -14.40 -0.60 2.88
C ALA A 820 -14.93 0.42 1.87
N ALA A 821 -14.25 1.56 1.73
CA ALA A 821 -14.61 2.60 0.78
C ALA A 821 -13.39 3.00 -0.03
N ILE A 822 -13.51 3.03 -1.36
CA ILE A 822 -12.46 3.49 -2.27
C ILE A 822 -12.84 4.89 -2.76
N ASP A 823 -12.14 5.92 -2.29
CA ASP A 823 -12.40 7.31 -2.68
C ASP A 823 -11.94 7.56 -4.13
N LEU A 824 -12.90 7.85 -5.01
CA LEU A 824 -12.64 8.13 -6.43
C LEU A 824 -12.29 9.59 -6.70
N ARG A 825 -12.37 10.49 -5.71
CA ARG A 825 -12.06 11.93 -5.91
C ARG A 825 -10.57 12.19 -6.01
N PHE A 826 -9.76 11.34 -5.38
CA PHE A 826 -8.32 11.50 -5.25
C PHE A 826 -7.53 10.27 -5.77
N PRO A 827 -6.28 10.47 -6.22
CA PRO A 827 -5.67 11.76 -6.53
C PRO A 827 -6.41 12.43 -7.71
N PHE A 828 -6.53 13.75 -7.65
CA PHE A 828 -7.36 14.51 -8.60
C PHE A 828 -6.88 14.36 -10.05
N VAL A 829 -5.56 14.27 -10.25
CA VAL A 829 -4.91 14.08 -11.55
C VAL A 829 -5.19 12.73 -12.22
N SER A 830 -5.86 11.79 -11.54
CA SER A 830 -6.32 10.54 -12.16
C SER A 830 -7.53 10.74 -13.08
N TRP A 831 -8.25 11.85 -12.96
CA TRP A 831 -9.37 12.18 -13.85
C TRP A 831 -8.87 12.93 -15.08
N ALA A 832 -9.15 12.36 -16.24
CA ALA A 832 -8.89 12.95 -17.54
C ALA A 832 -10.20 13.24 -18.28
N MET A 833 -10.07 13.93 -19.41
CA MET A 833 -11.17 14.14 -20.33
C MET A 833 -11.72 12.80 -20.86
N ALA A 834 -13.03 12.64 -20.96
CA ALA A 834 -13.61 11.38 -21.43
C ALA A 834 -13.62 11.23 -22.96
N SER A 835 -13.54 9.99 -23.43
CA SER A 835 -13.97 9.58 -24.78
C SER A 835 -15.49 9.68 -24.95
N THR A 836 -15.97 9.86 -26.19
CA THR A 836 -17.41 9.98 -26.49
C THR A 836 -18.12 8.66 -26.22
N PRO A 837 -19.16 8.62 -25.36
CA PRO A 837 -19.80 7.36 -25.00
C PRO A 837 -20.42 6.63 -26.20
N GLN A 838 -19.93 5.41 -26.48
CA GLN A 838 -20.43 4.57 -27.57
C GLN A 838 -21.55 3.62 -27.10
N GLY A 839 -22.31 3.03 -28.04
CA GLY A 839 -23.27 1.96 -27.73
C GLY A 839 -24.61 2.47 -27.19
N ASN A 840 -24.83 3.78 -27.24
CA ASN A 840 -26.11 4.43 -26.99
C ASN A 840 -26.63 5.12 -28.27
N SER A 841 -27.92 5.44 -28.30
CA SER A 841 -28.55 6.15 -29.43
C SER A 841 -28.38 7.68 -29.35
N ARG A 842 -27.76 8.20 -28.27
CA ARG A 842 -27.62 9.64 -28.01
C ARG A 842 -26.45 10.24 -28.81
N PHE A 843 -25.36 9.47 -28.96
CA PHE A 843 -24.13 9.90 -29.63
C PHE A 843 -23.76 8.95 -30.79
N PRO A 844 -24.49 8.99 -31.92
CA PRO A 844 -24.21 8.14 -33.08
C PRO A 844 -22.80 8.36 -33.65
N GLU A 845 -22.26 9.57 -33.51
CA GLU A 845 -20.91 9.94 -33.92
C GLU A 845 -19.80 9.19 -33.19
N ALA A 846 -20.09 8.55 -32.04
CA ALA A 846 -19.11 7.80 -31.25
C ALA A 846 -18.51 6.60 -32.02
N THR A 847 -19.16 6.16 -33.10
CA THR A 847 -18.69 5.07 -33.97
C THR A 847 -17.71 5.51 -35.05
N LEU A 848 -17.58 6.83 -35.29
CA LEU A 848 -16.69 7.37 -36.31
C LEU A 848 -15.24 7.31 -35.84
N THR A 849 -14.36 6.76 -36.66
CA THR A 849 -12.91 6.74 -36.43
C THR A 849 -12.23 7.75 -37.34
N ASP A 850 -11.23 8.46 -36.80
CA ASP A 850 -10.44 9.47 -37.49
C ASP A 850 -11.30 10.53 -38.18
N SER A 851 -12.28 11.07 -37.45
CA SER A 851 -13.25 12.03 -37.97
C SER A 851 -13.50 13.19 -37.01
N ILE A 852 -13.40 14.42 -37.54
CA ILE A 852 -13.64 15.66 -36.80
C ILE A 852 -15.08 15.78 -36.25
N VAL A 853 -16.01 14.95 -36.74
CA VAL A 853 -17.41 14.93 -36.30
C VAL A 853 -17.56 14.33 -34.90
N TYR A 854 -16.64 13.45 -34.49
CA TYR A 854 -16.68 12.66 -33.26
C TYR A 854 -16.92 13.46 -31.98
N ASN A 855 -16.39 14.69 -31.90
CA ASN A 855 -16.48 15.56 -30.71
C ASN A 855 -17.46 16.73 -30.84
N ARG A 856 -18.31 16.79 -31.89
CA ARG A 856 -19.21 17.95 -32.11
C ARG A 856 -20.26 18.17 -31.01
N ASN A 857 -20.67 17.12 -30.32
CA ASN A 857 -21.64 17.21 -29.22
C ASN A 857 -21.00 17.50 -27.84
N ARG A 858 -19.66 17.62 -27.77
CA ARG A 858 -18.95 17.88 -26.52
C ARG A 858 -19.12 19.34 -26.07
N ALA A 859 -19.78 19.53 -24.94
CA ALA A 859 -19.91 20.81 -24.26
C ALA A 859 -18.84 20.99 -23.17
N LYS A 860 -18.69 22.21 -22.66
CA LYS A 860 -17.68 22.55 -21.67
C LYS A 860 -18.05 21.95 -20.31
N LEU A 861 -17.15 21.13 -19.77
CA LEU A 861 -17.16 20.62 -18.41
C LEU A 861 -15.85 21.02 -17.74
N ALA A 862 -15.92 21.56 -16.53
CA ALA A 862 -14.77 21.80 -15.68
C ALA A 862 -14.92 20.96 -14.40
N TRP A 863 -13.86 20.25 -14.01
CA TRP A 863 -13.80 19.48 -12.77
C TRP A 863 -12.66 20.04 -11.91
N TYR A 864 -12.86 20.19 -10.61
CA TYR A 864 -11.83 20.77 -9.74
C TYR A 864 -12.13 20.53 -8.26
N ASN A 865 -11.08 20.61 -7.45
CA ASN A 865 -11.20 20.93 -6.05
C ASN A 865 -10.82 22.41 -5.86
N ILE A 866 -11.66 23.17 -5.15
CA ILE A 866 -11.39 24.59 -4.94
C ILE A 866 -10.25 24.74 -3.92
N GLU A 867 -9.24 25.55 -4.25
CA GLU A 867 -8.14 25.86 -3.33
C GLU A 867 -8.69 26.55 -2.07
N PRO A 868 -8.47 25.99 -0.86
CA PRO A 868 -9.04 26.53 0.38
C PRO A 868 -8.74 28.02 0.61
N ASN A 869 -7.55 28.47 0.19
CA ASN A 869 -7.17 29.88 0.27
C ASN A 869 -8.09 30.80 -0.53
N LEU A 870 -8.65 30.37 -1.67
CA LEU A 870 -9.57 31.19 -2.48
C LEU A 870 -10.95 31.36 -1.84
N GLN A 871 -11.32 30.44 -0.95
CA GLN A 871 -12.62 30.45 -0.27
C GLN A 871 -12.54 31.13 1.11
N ASP A 872 -11.34 31.32 1.67
CA ASP A 872 -11.15 31.95 2.97
C ASP A 872 -11.12 33.48 2.86
N LYS A 873 -12.10 34.14 3.49
CA LYS A 873 -12.18 35.61 3.54
C LYS A 873 -11.07 36.26 4.37
N ASN A 874 -10.46 35.51 5.29
CA ASN A 874 -9.41 36.01 6.17
C ASN A 874 -8.01 35.80 5.60
N SER A 875 -7.87 35.00 4.53
CA SER A 875 -6.58 34.76 3.89
C SER A 875 -6.08 36.03 3.19
N PRO A 876 -4.93 36.60 3.60
CA PRO A 876 -4.36 37.79 2.95
C PRO A 876 -4.03 37.54 1.48
N GLY A 877 -3.79 36.28 1.12
CA GLY A 877 -3.48 35.84 -0.24
C GLY A 877 -4.72 35.62 -1.12
N ASN A 878 -5.95 35.81 -0.63
CA ASN A 878 -7.15 35.59 -1.44
C ASN A 878 -7.52 36.85 -2.25
N PRO A 879 -7.48 36.82 -3.61
CA PRO A 879 -7.88 37.97 -4.44
C PRO A 879 -9.37 38.31 -4.32
N LEU A 880 -10.20 37.34 -3.94
CA LEU A 880 -11.65 37.48 -3.78
C LEU A 880 -12.08 37.80 -2.34
N ARG A 881 -11.13 38.00 -1.40
CA ARG A 881 -11.43 38.22 0.03
C ARG A 881 -12.41 39.34 0.34
N ARG A 882 -12.53 40.32 -0.57
CA ARG A 882 -13.45 41.47 -0.44
C ARG A 882 -14.81 41.23 -1.09
N ASN A 883 -14.93 40.24 -1.97
CA ASN A 883 -16.18 39.87 -2.61
C ASN A 883 -16.92 38.83 -1.73
N LEU A 884 -17.51 39.31 -0.64
CA LEU A 884 -18.20 38.45 0.33
C LEU A 884 -19.40 37.72 -0.29
N ALA A 885 -20.03 38.30 -1.32
CA ALA A 885 -21.14 37.67 -2.04
C ALA A 885 -20.66 36.42 -2.80
N GLU A 886 -19.54 36.49 -3.52
CA GLU A 886 -18.93 35.34 -4.20
C GLU A 886 -18.53 34.24 -3.22
N LEU A 887 -17.88 34.61 -2.10
CA LEU A 887 -17.48 33.64 -1.07
C LEU A 887 -18.67 33.00 -0.34
N SER A 888 -19.85 33.60 -0.46
CA SER A 888 -21.10 33.11 0.13
C SER A 888 -21.98 32.34 -0.87
N ASP A 889 -21.57 32.25 -2.13
CA ASP A 889 -22.31 31.47 -3.13
C ASP A 889 -22.24 29.97 -2.77
N PRO A 890 -23.40 29.29 -2.63
CA PRO A 890 -23.45 27.88 -2.24
C PRO A 890 -22.64 26.97 -3.17
N ARG A 891 -22.46 27.37 -4.44
CA ARG A 891 -21.73 26.61 -5.46
C ARG A 891 -20.22 26.61 -5.27
N VAL A 892 -19.66 27.52 -4.44
CA VAL A 892 -18.20 27.67 -4.27
C VAL A 892 -17.73 27.92 -2.84
N ARG A 893 -18.64 28.09 -1.87
CA ARG A 893 -18.26 28.30 -0.46
C ARG A 893 -17.45 27.14 0.14
N GLN A 894 -16.75 27.40 1.26
CA GLN A 894 -16.14 26.36 2.09
C GLN A 894 -17.20 25.45 2.70
N VAL A 895 -16.94 24.15 2.74
CA VAL A 895 -17.78 23.13 3.40
C VAL A 895 -16.98 22.53 4.56
N PHE A 896 -17.50 22.58 5.78
CA PHE A 896 -16.79 22.04 6.94
C PHE A 896 -17.17 20.58 7.21
N THR A 897 -16.22 19.79 7.71
CA THR A 897 -16.42 18.35 7.97
C THR A 897 -17.54 18.12 8.98
N ASN A 898 -17.66 18.99 9.98
CA ASN A 898 -18.69 18.92 11.02
C ASN A 898 -20.11 19.31 10.53
N GLU A 899 -20.24 20.06 9.43
CA GLU A 899 -21.55 20.36 8.82
C GLU A 899 -22.21 19.08 8.31
N LEU A 900 -21.43 18.24 7.63
CA LEU A 900 -21.90 17.01 6.99
C LEU A 900 -21.75 15.77 7.89
N PHE A 901 -20.70 15.70 8.72
CA PHE A 901 -20.34 14.57 9.57
C PHE A 901 -20.12 14.98 11.05
N PRO A 902 -21.16 15.39 11.79
CA PRO A 902 -21.06 16.00 13.13
C PRO A 902 -20.66 15.00 14.21
N GLN A 903 -20.93 13.71 13.99
CA GLN A 903 -20.57 12.62 14.90
C GLN A 903 -19.12 12.17 14.69
N ARG A 904 -18.45 12.63 13.63
CA ARG A 904 -17.04 12.33 13.39
C ARG A 904 -16.19 13.31 14.19
N THR A 905 -15.37 12.78 15.10
CA THR A 905 -14.34 13.58 15.76
C THR A 905 -13.31 14.03 14.72
N THR A 906 -13.19 15.33 14.51
CA THR A 906 -12.19 15.92 13.61
C THR A 906 -10.89 16.16 14.35
N ASN A 907 -9.76 15.81 13.75
CA ASN A 907 -8.46 16.29 14.22
C ASN A 907 -8.34 17.80 13.95
N ILE A 908 -7.43 18.48 14.66
CA ILE A 908 -7.18 19.93 14.52
C ILE A 908 -6.86 20.33 13.07
N THR A 909 -6.41 19.38 12.23
CA THR A 909 -6.05 19.57 10.82
C THR A 909 -7.21 19.38 9.83
N ASP A 910 -8.28 18.67 10.20
CA ASP A 910 -9.28 18.13 9.25
C ASP A 910 -10.63 18.85 9.33
N VAL A 911 -10.59 20.17 9.49
CA VAL A 911 -11.77 21.00 9.75
C VAL A 911 -12.60 21.25 8.49
N GLN A 912 -11.96 21.39 7.32
CA GLN A 912 -12.63 21.61 6.03
C GLN A 912 -12.71 20.31 5.21
N ALA A 913 -13.91 20.02 4.68
CA ALA A 913 -14.10 18.92 3.74
C ALA A 913 -13.73 19.38 2.33
N ALA A 914 -12.78 18.69 1.68
CA ALA A 914 -12.51 18.92 0.27
C ALA A 914 -13.68 18.37 -0.57
N THR A 915 -14.16 19.17 -1.52
CA THR A 915 -15.21 18.75 -2.48
C THR A 915 -14.60 18.47 -3.85
N PHE A 916 -15.20 17.55 -4.58
CA PHE A 916 -14.92 17.31 -6.00
C PHE A 916 -16.07 17.92 -6.79
N ASP A 917 -15.81 19.06 -7.42
CA ASP A 917 -16.83 19.90 -8.03
C ASP A 917 -16.80 19.73 -9.54
N LEU A 918 -17.99 19.58 -10.15
CA LEU A 918 -18.22 19.45 -11.58
C LEU A 918 -19.11 20.59 -12.06
N ALA A 919 -18.56 21.52 -12.83
CA ALA A 919 -19.29 22.62 -13.44
C ALA A 919 -19.52 22.36 -14.93
N PHE A 920 -20.78 22.13 -15.30
CA PHE A 920 -21.19 21.82 -16.67
C PHE A 920 -21.86 23.04 -17.32
N TYR A 921 -21.39 23.42 -18.51
CA TYR A 921 -21.86 24.55 -19.29
C TYR A 921 -22.36 24.06 -20.66
N PRO A 922 -23.62 23.59 -20.77
CA PRO A 922 -24.12 22.91 -21.98
C PRO A 922 -24.26 23.84 -23.20
N THR A 923 -24.25 25.15 -22.98
CA THR A 923 -24.32 26.17 -24.04
C THR A 923 -22.95 26.53 -24.61
N GLU A 924 -21.86 26.02 -24.05
CA GLU A 924 -20.49 26.33 -24.45
C GLU A 924 -19.80 25.12 -25.03
N LYS A 925 -18.96 25.35 -26.05
CA LYS A 925 -18.15 24.29 -26.66
C LYS A 925 -17.08 23.80 -25.67
N GLY A 926 -16.94 22.49 -25.56
CA GLY A 926 -15.79 21.87 -24.88
C GLY A 926 -14.54 21.85 -25.78
N PRO A 927 -13.38 21.46 -25.23
CA PRO A 927 -12.16 21.27 -26.02
C PRO A 927 -12.34 20.27 -27.16
N TYR A 928 -11.62 20.45 -28.26
CA TYR A 928 -11.66 19.64 -29.49
C TYR A 928 -13.04 19.54 -30.16
N ASN A 929 -13.96 20.46 -29.85
CA ASN A 929 -15.23 20.60 -30.55
C ASN A 929 -15.09 21.57 -31.72
N PHE A 930 -15.17 21.07 -32.96
CA PHE A 930 -15.05 21.89 -34.18
C PHE A 930 -16.39 22.17 -34.88
N GLU A 931 -17.49 22.20 -34.12
CA GLU A 931 -18.81 22.57 -34.67
C GLU A 931 -18.76 23.96 -35.30
N SER A 932 -19.28 24.06 -36.52
CA SER A 932 -19.29 25.26 -37.36
C SER A 932 -20.62 25.45 -38.12
N ASN A 933 -21.57 24.53 -37.95
CA ASN A 933 -22.88 24.60 -38.60
C ASN A 933 -23.77 25.68 -37.94
N PRO A 934 -24.32 26.64 -38.71
CA PRO A 934 -25.15 27.73 -38.18
C PRO A 934 -26.46 27.27 -37.51
N THR A 935 -26.91 26.04 -37.76
CA THR A 935 -28.06 25.45 -37.06
C THR A 935 -27.71 24.95 -35.65
N GLN A 936 -26.42 24.71 -35.38
CA GLN A 936 -25.93 24.07 -34.16
C GLN A 936 -25.21 25.02 -33.22
N VAL A 937 -24.60 26.08 -33.77
CA VAL A 937 -23.86 27.12 -33.03
C VAL A 937 -24.21 28.49 -33.58
N ASN A 938 -24.18 29.53 -32.73
CA ASN A 938 -24.46 30.91 -33.14
C ASN A 938 -23.18 31.77 -33.26
N ALA A 939 -23.32 33.01 -33.77
CA ALA A 939 -22.20 33.94 -33.95
C ALA A 939 -21.48 34.34 -32.63
N ALA A 940 -22.15 34.15 -31.48
CA ALA A 940 -21.57 34.38 -30.15
C ALA A 940 -20.80 33.16 -29.61
N GLY A 941 -20.69 32.07 -30.38
CA GLY A 941 -19.98 30.85 -29.98
C GLY A 941 -20.78 29.93 -29.05
N LYS A 942 -22.09 30.15 -28.90
CA LYS A 942 -22.96 29.33 -28.06
C LYS A 942 -23.66 28.24 -28.86
N LEU A 943 -23.80 27.06 -28.24
CA LEU A 943 -24.50 25.91 -28.79
C LEU A 943 -26.02 26.14 -28.72
N SER A 944 -26.72 25.98 -29.86
CA SER A 944 -28.15 26.30 -30.00
C SER A 944 -29.09 25.24 -29.40
N ASN A 945 -28.62 24.01 -29.24
CA ASN A 945 -29.37 22.91 -28.62
C ASN A 945 -28.57 22.30 -27.44
N PRO A 946 -28.57 22.95 -26.26
CA PRO A 946 -27.77 22.53 -25.11
C PRO A 946 -28.16 21.15 -24.54
N ALA A 947 -29.44 20.79 -24.57
CA ALA A 947 -29.91 19.52 -24.00
C ALA A 947 -29.33 18.28 -24.72
N ALA A 948 -29.04 18.39 -26.01
CA ALA A 948 -28.43 17.29 -26.78
C ALA A 948 -26.90 17.18 -26.61
N ARG A 949 -26.29 18.07 -25.82
CA ARG A 949 -24.83 18.10 -25.61
C ARG A 949 -24.44 17.31 -24.37
N TRP A 950 -23.18 16.92 -24.32
CA TRP A 950 -22.64 16.18 -23.20
C TRP A 950 -21.26 16.69 -22.78
N GLY A 951 -20.89 16.49 -21.53
CA GLY A 951 -19.52 16.69 -21.05
C GLY A 951 -19.19 15.62 -20.03
N GLY A 952 -17.99 15.05 -20.11
CA GLY A 952 -17.62 13.96 -19.23
C GLY A 952 -16.13 13.87 -18.95
N ILE A 953 -15.84 13.13 -17.88
CA ILE A 953 -14.50 12.81 -17.38
C ILE A 953 -14.40 11.30 -17.19
N MET A 954 -13.20 10.76 -17.30
CA MET A 954 -12.94 9.35 -17.04
C MET A 954 -11.65 9.16 -16.26
N ARG A 955 -11.54 8.03 -15.57
CA ARG A 955 -10.34 7.62 -14.84
C ARG A 955 -10.18 6.11 -14.87
N SER A 956 -8.96 5.64 -14.66
CA SER A 956 -8.68 4.25 -14.32
C SER A 956 -9.07 3.95 -12.87
N ILE A 957 -9.41 2.68 -12.62
CA ILE A 957 -9.68 2.11 -11.30
C ILE A 957 -8.57 1.13 -10.98
N ASP A 958 -7.91 1.33 -9.84
CA ASP A 958 -6.78 0.48 -9.44
C ASP A 958 -7.24 -0.93 -9.02
N GLN A 959 -8.41 -1.03 -8.38
CA GLN A 959 -9.02 -2.28 -7.94
C GLN A 959 -10.09 -2.73 -8.94
N THR A 960 -9.70 -3.52 -9.94
CA THR A 960 -10.57 -3.86 -11.07
C THR A 960 -11.55 -5.00 -10.79
N ASP A 961 -11.28 -5.85 -9.80
CA ASP A 961 -12.13 -6.99 -9.43
C ASP A 961 -13.15 -6.59 -8.35
N PHE A 962 -14.34 -6.18 -8.78
CA PHE A 962 -15.40 -5.75 -7.86
C PHE A 962 -16.07 -6.94 -7.16
N GLU A 963 -16.04 -8.13 -7.76
CA GLU A 963 -16.66 -9.33 -7.19
C GLU A 963 -15.84 -9.84 -5.99
N THR A 964 -14.51 -9.98 -6.16
CA THR A 964 -13.63 -10.42 -5.08
C THR A 964 -13.51 -9.38 -3.96
N ASN A 965 -13.54 -8.08 -4.31
CA ASN A 965 -13.54 -6.99 -3.33
C ASN A 965 -14.91 -6.69 -2.71
N ASN A 966 -15.97 -7.39 -3.15
CA ASN A 966 -17.37 -7.17 -2.74
C ASN A 966 -17.82 -5.70 -2.83
N ILE A 967 -17.56 -5.04 -3.96
CA ILE A 967 -18.01 -3.67 -4.22
C ILE A 967 -19.49 -3.69 -4.60
N GLU A 968 -20.34 -3.20 -3.70
CA GLU A 968 -21.79 -3.29 -3.85
C GLU A 968 -22.45 -1.99 -4.33
N PHE A 969 -21.86 -0.82 -4.00
CA PHE A 969 -22.49 0.47 -4.24
C PHE A 969 -21.50 1.50 -4.77
N VAL A 970 -22.00 2.46 -5.54
CA VAL A 970 -21.33 3.76 -5.70
C VAL A 970 -22.07 4.75 -4.79
N GLU A 971 -21.35 5.32 -3.85
CA GLU A 971 -21.89 6.25 -2.87
C GLU A 971 -21.31 7.66 -3.04
N PHE A 972 -22.15 8.67 -3.05
CA PHE A 972 -21.69 10.05 -3.07
C PHE A 972 -22.63 11.00 -2.33
N TRP A 973 -22.02 11.97 -1.66
CA TRP A 973 -22.73 13.09 -1.04
C TRP A 973 -22.71 14.27 -1.99
N MET A 974 -23.88 14.64 -2.52
CA MET A 974 -24.02 15.75 -3.47
C MET A 974 -24.84 16.89 -2.86
N GLN A 975 -24.32 18.11 -2.94
CA GLN A 975 -25.09 19.31 -2.60
C GLN A 975 -26.24 19.46 -3.59
N ASN A 976 -27.41 19.93 -3.15
CA ASN A 976 -28.50 20.28 -4.06
C ASN A 976 -28.01 21.27 -5.13
N PRO A 977 -27.93 20.87 -6.42
CA PRO A 977 -27.34 21.73 -7.44
C PRO A 977 -28.29 22.85 -7.92
N PHE A 978 -29.55 22.83 -7.49
CA PHE A 978 -30.60 23.76 -7.93
C PHE A 978 -30.91 24.86 -6.90
N ILE A 979 -30.05 25.09 -5.91
CA ILE A 979 -30.25 26.13 -4.86
C ILE A 979 -30.45 27.52 -5.48
N THR A 980 -29.69 27.86 -6.53
CA THR A 980 -29.76 29.18 -7.18
C THR A 980 -30.73 29.24 -8.36
N ASN A 981 -31.12 28.09 -8.92
CA ASN A 981 -32.07 28.01 -10.04
C ASN A 981 -33.12 26.90 -9.80
N PRO A 982 -34.13 27.16 -8.95
CA PRO A 982 -35.15 26.16 -8.59
C PRO A 982 -36.12 25.83 -9.74
N ASN A 983 -36.17 26.65 -10.80
CA ASN A 983 -37.05 26.45 -11.95
C ASN A 983 -36.37 25.71 -13.12
N SER A 984 -35.13 25.24 -12.94
CA SER A 984 -34.42 24.46 -13.96
C SER A 984 -35.22 23.21 -14.35
N LYS A 985 -35.22 22.84 -15.64
CA LYS A 985 -35.80 21.55 -16.07
C LYS A 985 -34.99 20.34 -15.59
N GLY A 986 -33.80 20.57 -15.04
CA GLY A 986 -32.86 19.54 -14.63
C GLY A 986 -32.15 18.89 -15.83
N GLY A 987 -31.50 17.76 -15.56
CA GLY A 987 -30.76 16.97 -16.52
C GLY A 987 -30.37 15.63 -15.93
N LYS A 988 -29.35 14.98 -16.48
CA LYS A 988 -28.93 13.65 -16.05
C LYS A 988 -27.42 13.56 -15.87
N MET A 989 -27.02 12.81 -14.85
CA MET A 989 -25.66 12.35 -14.65
C MET A 989 -25.62 10.85 -14.91
N TYR A 990 -24.67 10.40 -15.71
CA TYR A 990 -24.43 8.99 -15.98
C TYR A 990 -23.09 8.58 -15.41
N LEU A 991 -23.07 7.39 -14.82
CA LEU A 991 -21.86 6.72 -14.38
C LEU A 991 -21.70 5.47 -15.25
N ASN A 992 -20.51 5.27 -15.81
CA ASN A 992 -20.18 4.08 -16.56
C ASN A 992 -19.04 3.37 -15.85
N PHE A 993 -19.18 2.07 -15.63
CA PHE A 993 -18.16 1.23 -15.02
C PHE A 993 -17.91 0.02 -15.92
N GLY A 994 -16.66 -0.17 -16.35
CA GLY A 994 -16.26 -1.32 -17.15
C GLY A 994 -14.99 -1.06 -17.93
N ASN A 995 -14.93 -1.59 -19.15
CA ASN A 995 -13.92 -1.23 -20.12
C ASN A 995 -14.41 -0.05 -20.96
N ILE A 996 -13.67 1.05 -20.95
CA ILE A 996 -14.04 2.34 -21.56
C ILE A 996 -12.88 2.78 -22.43
N SER A 997 -13.17 3.27 -23.64
CA SER A 997 -12.15 3.70 -24.58
C SER A 997 -11.33 4.83 -23.99
N GLU A 998 -10.01 4.68 -23.98
CA GLU A 998 -9.05 5.72 -23.59
C GLU A 998 -8.71 6.65 -24.75
N ASP A 999 -9.08 6.27 -25.98
CA ASP A 999 -8.95 7.07 -27.19
C ASP A 999 -9.89 8.30 -27.14
N ILE A 1000 -9.37 9.43 -26.63
CA ILE A 1000 -10.10 10.69 -26.45
C ILE A 1000 -10.26 11.38 -27.80
N LEU A 1001 -9.20 11.37 -28.60
CA LEU A 1001 -9.18 11.88 -29.98
C LEU A 1001 -9.18 10.72 -30.97
N LYS A 1002 -10.36 10.09 -31.12
CA LYS A 1002 -10.56 8.83 -31.84
C LYS A 1002 -9.82 8.71 -33.17
N ASP A 1003 -8.64 8.10 -33.16
CA ASP A 1003 -7.82 7.78 -34.35
C ASP A 1003 -7.06 6.45 -34.27
N GLY A 1004 -7.18 5.72 -33.16
CA GLY A 1004 -6.51 4.44 -32.93
C GLY A 1004 -4.99 4.53 -32.70
N LYS A 1005 -4.45 5.74 -32.48
CA LYS A 1005 -3.03 5.98 -32.20
C LYS A 1005 -2.90 6.48 -30.77
N ARG A 1006 -1.94 5.92 -30.02
CA ARG A 1006 -1.74 6.32 -28.63
C ARG A 1006 -1.01 7.66 -28.55
N PHE A 1007 -1.69 8.70 -28.07
CA PHE A 1007 -1.05 9.99 -27.81
C PHE A 1007 -0.38 10.08 -26.43
N TYR A 1008 0.78 10.72 -26.36
CA TYR A 1008 1.45 11.11 -25.12
C TYR A 1008 2.41 12.30 -25.36
N GLU A 1009 2.24 13.36 -24.59
CA GLU A 1009 2.91 14.66 -24.82
C GLU A 1009 4.44 14.61 -24.78
N ASN A 1010 5.02 13.87 -23.83
CA ASN A 1010 6.47 13.82 -23.67
C ASN A 1010 7.20 13.04 -24.79
N GLY A 1011 6.45 12.42 -25.71
CA GLY A 1011 6.98 11.80 -26.93
C GLY A 1011 7.09 12.75 -28.13
N MET A 1012 6.63 13.99 -27.99
CA MET A 1012 6.68 15.00 -29.06
C MET A 1012 8.10 15.44 -29.36
N ASN A 1013 8.34 15.84 -30.61
CA ASN A 1013 9.66 16.24 -31.07
C ASN A 1013 10.04 17.62 -30.51
N THR A 1014 11.23 17.72 -29.91
CA THR A 1014 11.76 18.98 -29.36
C THR A 1014 13.04 19.38 -30.10
N PRO A 1015 13.52 20.62 -29.95
CA PRO A 1015 14.79 21.05 -30.54
C PRO A 1015 16.00 20.23 -30.07
N THR A 1016 15.95 19.70 -28.84
CA THR A 1016 17.05 18.91 -28.25
C THR A 1016 16.87 17.40 -28.44
N VAL A 1017 15.62 16.93 -28.58
CA VAL A 1017 15.24 15.53 -28.76
C VAL A 1017 14.39 15.37 -30.04
N PRO A 1018 15.02 15.13 -31.20
CA PRO A 1018 14.29 14.88 -32.43
C PRO A 1018 13.60 13.51 -32.37
N ALA A 1019 12.27 13.51 -32.23
CA ALA A 1019 11.43 12.33 -32.30
C ALA A 1019 10.66 12.28 -33.63
N ALA A 1020 10.35 11.08 -34.12
CA ALA A 1020 9.47 10.90 -35.26
C ALA A 1020 8.01 11.08 -34.82
N VAL A 1021 7.28 11.95 -35.51
CA VAL A 1021 5.85 12.23 -35.29
C VAL A 1021 5.06 11.95 -36.56
N ASP A 1022 3.86 11.39 -36.43
CA ASP A 1022 2.92 11.15 -37.51
C ASP A 1022 1.84 12.24 -37.51
N SER A 1023 1.64 12.89 -38.66
CA SER A 1023 0.69 13.98 -38.86
C SER A 1023 -0.45 13.63 -39.83
N SER A 1024 -0.56 12.35 -40.21
CA SER A 1024 -1.52 11.85 -41.20
C SER A 1024 -2.97 11.81 -40.69
N ASN A 1025 -3.19 11.73 -39.37
CA ASN A 1025 -4.53 11.68 -38.77
C ASN A 1025 -5.26 13.03 -38.90
N THR A 1026 -6.56 13.00 -38.62
CA THR A 1026 -7.42 14.17 -38.64
C THR A 1026 -7.13 15.11 -37.47
N TRP A 1027 -6.77 14.59 -36.30
CA TRP A 1027 -6.64 15.35 -35.05
C TRP A 1027 -5.38 16.20 -34.95
N GLY A 1028 -4.22 15.75 -35.43
CA GLY A 1028 -3.01 16.53 -35.28
C GLY A 1028 -1.72 15.76 -35.53
N LYS A 1029 -0.88 15.66 -34.50
CA LYS A 1029 0.41 14.96 -34.52
C LYS A 1029 0.47 13.97 -33.36
N THR A 1030 0.93 12.75 -33.64
CA THR A 1030 1.10 11.69 -32.64
C THR A 1030 2.54 11.17 -32.65
N PRO A 1031 3.15 10.82 -31.50
CA PRO A 1031 4.45 10.16 -31.49
C PRO A 1031 4.40 8.81 -32.20
N VAL A 1032 5.42 8.50 -33.02
CA VAL A 1032 5.48 7.21 -33.74
C VAL A 1032 5.97 6.07 -32.84
N ASN A 1033 6.75 6.38 -31.82
CA ASN A 1033 7.31 5.37 -30.92
C ASN A 1033 6.23 4.86 -29.96
N PRO A 1034 5.96 3.54 -29.88
CA PRO A 1034 5.01 3.00 -28.92
C PRO A 1034 5.58 2.91 -27.49
N ILE A 1035 6.87 3.22 -27.27
CA ILE A 1035 7.49 3.12 -25.93
C ILE A 1035 7.58 4.50 -25.27
N GLN A 1036 6.79 4.69 -24.21
CA GLN A 1036 6.96 5.79 -23.27
C GLN A 1036 7.88 5.32 -22.14
N ILE A 1037 9.18 5.61 -22.24
CA ILE A 1037 10.19 5.10 -21.28
C ILE A 1037 9.94 5.65 -19.86
N THR A 1038 9.50 6.90 -19.78
CA THR A 1038 9.12 7.57 -18.52
C THR A 1038 7.89 8.43 -18.76
N GLN A 1039 7.00 8.54 -17.76
CA GLN A 1039 5.87 9.48 -17.77
C GLN A 1039 6.29 10.84 -17.19
N ALA A 1040 7.32 11.43 -17.78
CA ALA A 1040 7.85 12.72 -17.35
C ALA A 1040 8.32 13.54 -18.55
N PHE A 1041 8.16 14.85 -18.45
CA PHE A 1041 8.70 15.81 -19.40
C PHE A 1041 10.23 15.90 -19.33
N SER A 1042 10.83 16.52 -20.35
CA SER A 1042 12.25 16.90 -20.32
C SER A 1042 12.57 17.83 -19.14
N ASN A 1043 13.79 17.71 -18.63
CA ASN A 1043 14.34 18.63 -17.62
C ASN A 1043 14.80 19.97 -18.24
N ASP A 1044 14.93 20.06 -19.57
CA ASP A 1044 15.25 21.31 -20.25
C ASP A 1044 13.99 22.21 -20.37
N PRO A 1045 14.03 23.43 -19.82
CA PRO A 1045 12.88 24.33 -19.93
C PRO A 1045 12.47 24.75 -21.33
N ASN A 1046 13.40 24.72 -22.30
CA ASN A 1046 13.13 25.11 -23.68
C ASN A 1046 12.35 24.03 -24.45
N ASP A 1047 12.34 22.79 -23.95
CA ASP A 1047 11.58 21.69 -24.55
C ASP A 1047 10.10 21.75 -24.17
N ARG A 1048 9.76 22.29 -22.99
CA ARG A 1048 8.39 22.24 -22.45
C ARG A 1048 7.33 22.80 -23.40
N PRO A 1049 7.52 23.96 -24.07
CA PRO A 1049 6.51 24.51 -24.99
C PRO A 1049 6.23 23.63 -26.22
N TYR A 1050 7.11 22.68 -26.55
CA TYR A 1050 6.92 21.74 -27.66
C TYR A 1050 6.31 20.40 -27.20
N GLN A 1051 6.29 20.14 -25.89
CA GLN A 1051 5.75 18.91 -25.30
C GLN A 1051 4.35 19.13 -24.72
N ASP A 1052 4.16 20.20 -23.94
CA ASP A 1052 2.90 20.57 -23.24
C ASP A 1052 1.94 21.28 -24.22
N VAL A 1053 1.44 20.53 -25.21
CA VAL A 1053 0.69 21.02 -26.39
C VAL A 1053 -0.67 20.33 -26.54
N GLY A 1054 -1.17 19.66 -25.52
CA GLY A 1054 -2.49 19.04 -25.54
C GLY A 1054 -2.56 17.71 -26.33
N PHE A 1055 -3.75 17.09 -26.31
CA PHE A 1055 -3.99 15.74 -26.89
C PHE A 1055 -3.81 15.68 -28.41
N ASP A 1056 -3.80 16.82 -29.11
CA ASP A 1056 -3.67 16.85 -30.56
C ASP A 1056 -2.21 17.04 -31.04
N GLY A 1057 -1.27 17.27 -30.11
CA GLY A 1057 0.15 17.43 -30.40
C GLY A 1057 0.49 18.71 -31.17
N ASN A 1058 -0.36 19.73 -31.19
CA ASN A 1058 -0.15 20.98 -31.92
C ASN A 1058 -0.18 22.18 -30.99
N ASP A 1059 0.69 23.16 -31.26
CA ASP A 1059 0.52 24.50 -30.72
C ASP A 1059 -0.55 25.27 -31.51
N ASP A 1060 -1.08 26.36 -30.95
CA ASP A 1060 -2.12 27.21 -31.59
C ASP A 1060 -1.77 27.59 -33.06
N ASP A 1061 -0.49 27.77 -33.36
CA ASP A 1061 0.05 28.08 -34.69
C ASP A 1061 -0.08 26.89 -35.67
N ALA A 1062 0.25 25.67 -35.24
CA ALA A 1062 0.02 24.46 -36.02
C ALA A 1062 -1.48 24.13 -36.13
N GLU A 1063 -2.26 24.37 -35.08
CA GLU A 1063 -3.70 24.21 -35.10
C GLU A 1063 -4.35 25.09 -36.15
N ARG A 1064 -4.04 26.40 -36.18
CA ARG A 1064 -4.57 27.33 -37.21
C ARG A 1064 -4.33 26.84 -38.62
N ARG A 1065 -3.15 26.25 -38.87
CA ARG A 1065 -2.79 25.69 -40.19
C ARG A 1065 -3.60 24.42 -40.48
N LYS A 1066 -3.64 23.47 -39.55
CA LYS A 1066 -4.38 22.20 -39.70
C LYS A 1066 -5.90 22.41 -39.77
N ARG A 1067 -6.42 23.45 -39.10
CA ARG A 1067 -7.85 23.77 -38.94
C ARG A 1067 -8.32 24.93 -39.83
N ASN A 1068 -7.50 25.40 -40.77
CA ASN A 1068 -7.87 26.51 -41.64
C ASN A 1068 -9.21 26.29 -42.36
N TYR A 1069 -9.53 25.05 -42.75
CA TYR A 1069 -10.81 24.72 -43.38
C TYR A 1069 -12.03 24.94 -42.44
N VAL A 1070 -11.88 24.72 -41.13
CA VAL A 1070 -12.92 25.00 -40.11
C VAL A 1070 -13.05 26.50 -39.92
N LEU A 1071 -11.92 27.21 -39.82
CA LEU A 1071 -11.89 28.67 -39.67
C LEU A 1071 -12.53 29.39 -40.86
N GLN A 1072 -12.28 28.91 -42.08
CA GLN A 1072 -12.94 29.40 -43.29
C GLN A 1072 -14.45 29.17 -43.28
N ARG A 1073 -14.92 28.01 -42.80
CA ARG A 1073 -16.37 27.75 -42.63
C ARG A 1073 -16.99 28.70 -41.62
N LEU A 1074 -16.32 28.96 -40.49
CA LEU A 1074 -16.78 29.92 -39.49
C LEU A 1074 -16.83 31.34 -40.06
N ALA A 1075 -15.81 31.75 -40.80
CA ALA A 1075 -15.78 33.04 -41.49
C ALA A 1075 -16.94 33.18 -42.48
N ASN A 1076 -17.23 32.13 -43.26
CA ASN A 1076 -18.32 32.14 -44.24
C ASN A 1076 -19.71 32.15 -43.57
N ASN A 1077 -19.88 31.41 -42.47
CA ASN A 1077 -21.17 31.26 -41.81
C ASN A 1077 -21.53 32.44 -40.89
N PHE A 1078 -20.54 33.08 -40.25
CA PHE A 1078 -20.76 34.09 -39.21
C PHE A 1078 -19.98 35.40 -39.40
N GLY A 1079 -19.04 35.46 -40.35
CA GLY A 1079 -18.16 36.61 -40.56
C GLY A 1079 -16.93 36.63 -39.63
N THR A 1080 -15.85 37.25 -40.08
CA THR A 1080 -14.57 37.32 -39.33
C THR A 1080 -14.63 38.21 -38.09
N GLY A 1081 -15.58 39.14 -38.02
CA GLY A 1081 -15.82 39.98 -36.83
C GLY A 1081 -16.62 39.28 -35.71
N SER A 1082 -17.12 38.06 -35.95
CA SER A 1082 -17.91 37.33 -34.96
C SER A 1082 -17.05 36.84 -33.79
N THR A 1083 -17.65 36.78 -32.59
CA THR A 1083 -16.96 36.29 -31.38
C THR A 1083 -16.46 34.86 -31.56
N ILE A 1084 -17.27 33.99 -32.19
CA ILE A 1084 -16.86 32.60 -32.47
C ILE A 1084 -15.62 32.52 -33.35
N TYR A 1085 -15.51 33.35 -34.39
CA TYR A 1085 -14.32 33.38 -35.25
C TYR A 1085 -13.11 33.92 -34.49
N GLN A 1086 -13.27 35.02 -33.74
CA GLN A 1086 -12.18 35.64 -32.97
C GLN A 1086 -11.64 34.73 -31.86
N GLN A 1087 -12.50 33.94 -31.22
CA GLN A 1087 -12.08 32.93 -30.25
C GLN A 1087 -11.41 31.73 -30.94
N SER A 1088 -11.96 31.26 -32.06
CA SER A 1088 -11.42 30.09 -32.77
C SER A 1088 -10.11 30.39 -33.51
N ILE A 1089 -9.83 31.64 -33.88
CA ILE A 1089 -8.53 31.98 -34.48
C ILE A 1089 -7.43 32.06 -33.41
N THR A 1090 -7.76 32.44 -32.17
CA THR A 1090 -6.78 32.44 -31.08
C THR A 1090 -6.52 31.04 -30.55
N ASP A 1091 -7.56 30.22 -30.43
CA ASP A 1091 -7.52 28.88 -29.83
C ASP A 1091 -8.46 27.96 -30.65
N PRO A 1092 -8.01 27.43 -31.81
CA PRO A 1092 -8.84 26.61 -32.69
C PRO A 1092 -9.40 25.35 -32.03
N SER A 1093 -8.62 24.65 -31.19
CA SER A 1093 -9.06 23.45 -30.48
C SER A 1093 -9.80 23.76 -29.17
N GLY A 1094 -9.66 24.94 -28.58
CA GLY A 1094 -10.35 25.29 -27.34
C GLY A 1094 -9.75 24.61 -26.09
N ASP A 1095 -8.47 24.22 -26.15
CA ASP A 1095 -7.78 23.35 -25.21
C ASP A 1095 -6.64 24.05 -24.45
N ASN A 1096 -6.55 25.38 -24.55
CA ASN A 1096 -5.61 26.19 -23.78
C ASN A 1096 -5.92 26.24 -22.28
N TYR A 1097 -4.92 25.92 -21.45
CA TYR A 1097 -4.97 25.99 -20.00
C TYR A 1097 -5.00 27.43 -19.47
N LYS A 1098 -5.73 27.65 -18.37
CA LYS A 1098 -5.63 28.89 -17.60
C LYS A 1098 -5.62 28.64 -16.10
N TRP A 1099 -4.55 29.11 -15.43
CA TRP A 1099 -4.40 28.97 -14.00
C TRP A 1099 -5.42 29.82 -13.23
N TYR A 1100 -6.01 29.28 -12.16
CA TYR A 1100 -7.10 29.94 -11.42
C TYR A 1100 -6.72 31.29 -10.77
N ARG A 1101 -5.41 31.59 -10.62
CA ARG A 1101 -4.91 32.91 -10.17
C ARG A 1101 -4.20 33.70 -11.26
N ASP A 1102 -4.47 33.39 -12.52
CA ASP A 1102 -3.97 34.17 -13.64
C ASP A 1102 -4.33 35.67 -13.44
N PRO A 1103 -3.36 36.59 -13.59
CA PRO A 1103 -3.57 38.01 -13.35
C PRO A 1103 -4.70 38.63 -14.20
N ALA A 1104 -5.06 38.05 -15.34
CA ALA A 1104 -6.14 38.55 -16.19
C ALA A 1104 -7.52 38.45 -15.52
N PHE A 1105 -7.69 37.61 -14.49
CA PHE A 1105 -8.96 37.47 -13.77
C PHE A 1105 -9.23 38.60 -12.77
N ASP A 1106 -8.18 39.23 -12.25
CA ASP A 1106 -8.30 40.21 -11.16
C ASP A 1106 -8.92 41.55 -11.61
N PRO A 1107 -8.50 42.19 -12.73
CA PRO A 1107 -9.12 43.41 -13.22
C PRO A 1107 -10.61 43.25 -13.57
N LEU A 1108 -11.01 42.05 -14.02
CA LEU A 1108 -12.38 41.72 -14.39
C LEU A 1108 -13.25 41.32 -13.19
N GLY A 1109 -12.67 41.17 -12.00
CA GLY A 1109 -13.40 40.70 -10.80
C GLY A 1109 -13.98 39.29 -10.96
N THR A 1110 -13.31 38.42 -11.73
CA THR A 1110 -13.83 37.08 -12.07
C THR A 1110 -13.97 36.21 -10.81
N GLY A 1111 -15.15 35.64 -10.59
CA GLY A 1111 -15.44 34.71 -9.48
C GLY A 1111 -14.75 33.35 -9.60
N ILE A 1112 -14.96 32.48 -8.61
CA ILE A 1112 -14.29 31.17 -8.51
C ILE A 1112 -14.68 30.26 -9.68
N LEU A 1113 -15.98 30.20 -10.04
CA LEU A 1113 -16.44 29.36 -11.17
C LEU A 1113 -15.78 29.76 -12.50
N GLY A 1114 -15.59 31.07 -12.73
CA GLY A 1114 -14.94 31.57 -13.94
C GLY A 1114 -13.44 31.26 -13.98
N ARG A 1115 -12.77 31.27 -12.82
CA ARG A 1115 -11.33 30.98 -12.68
C ARG A 1115 -10.98 29.52 -12.96
N TYR A 1116 -11.86 28.59 -12.59
CA TYR A 1116 -11.64 27.16 -12.84
C TYR A 1116 -12.15 26.67 -14.20
N LYS A 1117 -12.81 27.52 -14.98
CA LYS A 1117 -13.47 27.12 -16.23
C LYS A 1117 -12.54 26.48 -17.26
N ASN A 1118 -11.30 26.95 -17.38
CA ASN A 1118 -10.28 26.42 -18.29
C ASN A 1118 -9.09 25.79 -17.54
N PHE A 1119 -9.29 25.38 -16.29
CA PHE A 1119 -8.22 24.79 -15.48
C PHE A 1119 -7.88 23.34 -15.87
N ASN A 1120 -8.79 22.65 -16.57
CA ASN A 1120 -8.60 21.25 -16.98
C ASN A 1120 -8.16 21.08 -18.43
N ASN A 1121 -7.97 22.19 -19.13
CA ASN A 1121 -7.55 22.21 -20.51
C ASN A 1121 -6.07 21.77 -20.58
N PRO A 1122 -5.67 20.90 -21.54
CA PRO A 1122 -4.38 20.22 -21.51
C PRO A 1122 -3.21 21.09 -21.99
N GLN A 1123 -3.36 21.88 -23.06
CA GLN A 1123 -2.25 22.68 -23.60
C GLN A 1123 -1.78 23.74 -22.58
N GLY A 1124 -0.54 23.60 -22.11
CA GLY A 1124 0.09 24.52 -21.16
C GLY A 1124 -0.29 24.29 -19.70
N ASN A 1125 -0.78 23.11 -19.33
CA ASN A 1125 -1.22 22.78 -17.97
C ASN A 1125 -0.07 22.39 -17.02
N SER A 1126 1.12 22.18 -17.58
CA SER A 1126 2.32 21.72 -16.89
C SER A 1126 3.50 22.70 -17.03
N PRO A 1127 3.32 24.02 -16.81
CA PRO A 1127 4.39 25.00 -16.92
C PRO A 1127 5.46 24.79 -15.84
N ILE A 1128 6.70 25.12 -16.20
CA ILE A 1128 7.84 25.00 -15.27
C ILE A 1128 7.75 26.08 -14.19
N ALA A 1129 7.94 25.67 -12.93
CA ALA A 1129 7.92 26.59 -11.80
C ALA A 1129 9.06 27.62 -11.91
N THR A 1130 8.72 28.91 -11.86
CA THR A 1130 9.71 29.98 -11.90
C THR A 1130 10.53 30.00 -10.60
N THR A 1131 11.85 30.22 -10.70
CA THR A 1131 12.79 30.14 -9.57
C THR A 1131 12.44 31.13 -8.43
N ASN A 1132 11.80 32.26 -8.76
CA ASN A 1132 11.39 33.32 -7.82
C ASN A 1132 9.87 33.51 -7.72
N GLY A 1133 9.06 32.61 -8.30
CA GLY A 1133 7.60 32.70 -8.23
C GLY A 1133 7.08 32.38 -6.83
N GLN A 1134 6.21 33.25 -6.29
CA GLN A 1134 5.51 33.00 -5.02
C GLN A 1134 4.56 31.81 -5.12
N PHE A 1135 4.05 31.52 -6.32
CA PHE A 1135 3.09 30.46 -6.60
C PHE A 1135 3.55 29.60 -7.78
N THR A 1136 3.04 28.37 -7.85
CA THR A 1136 3.23 27.46 -8.99
C THR A 1136 1.93 27.42 -9.77
N SER A 1137 1.99 27.80 -11.06
CA SER A 1137 0.83 27.90 -11.95
C SER A 1137 0.46 26.60 -12.64
N ALA A 1138 1.19 25.50 -12.41
CA ALA A 1138 0.88 24.22 -13.01
C ALA A 1138 -0.33 23.55 -12.36
N ALA A 1139 -1.12 22.83 -13.15
CA ALA A 1139 -2.17 21.94 -12.67
C ALA A 1139 -1.63 20.53 -12.42
N THR A 1140 -0.72 20.06 -13.29
CA THR A 1140 -0.07 18.76 -13.18
C THR A 1140 1.43 18.87 -13.47
N LEU A 1141 2.18 17.84 -13.13
CA LEU A 1141 3.59 17.67 -13.52
C LEU A 1141 3.77 16.51 -14.50
N TYR A 1142 2.70 15.76 -14.75
CA TYR A 1142 2.67 14.61 -15.63
C TYR A 1142 2.23 15.05 -17.04
N PRO A 1143 2.82 14.50 -18.10
CA PRO A 1143 2.34 14.72 -19.46
C PRO A 1143 0.93 14.16 -19.63
N ASP A 1144 0.09 14.87 -20.38
CA ASP A 1144 -1.19 14.34 -20.80
C ASP A 1144 -0.98 13.17 -21.77
N ASN A 1145 -1.72 12.08 -21.54
CA ASN A 1145 -1.62 10.85 -22.32
C ASN A 1145 -2.97 10.13 -22.38
N GLU A 1146 -3.14 9.30 -23.40
CA GLU A 1146 -4.33 8.46 -23.61
C GLU A 1146 -4.13 7.04 -23.05
N ASP A 1147 -3.24 6.87 -22.05
CA ASP A 1147 -2.99 5.61 -21.32
C ASP A 1147 -3.19 5.85 -19.81
N LEU A 1148 -4.46 5.84 -19.39
CA LEU A 1148 -4.87 6.23 -18.05
C LEU A 1148 -4.55 5.17 -17.01
N ASN A 1149 -4.52 3.90 -17.40
CA ASN A 1149 -4.18 2.78 -16.50
C ASN A 1149 -2.69 2.38 -16.55
N ARG A 1150 -1.88 3.05 -17.39
CA ARG A 1150 -0.43 2.91 -17.49
C ARG A 1150 0.03 1.51 -17.88
N ASP A 1151 -0.73 0.85 -18.74
CA ASP A 1151 -0.39 -0.47 -19.25
C ASP A 1151 0.42 -0.42 -20.55
N ASN A 1152 0.78 0.79 -20.99
CA ASN A 1152 1.47 1.08 -22.24
C ASN A 1152 0.66 0.73 -23.49
N THR A 1153 -0.65 0.61 -23.38
CA THR A 1153 -1.55 0.33 -24.50
C THR A 1153 -2.63 1.39 -24.60
N LEU A 1154 -3.28 1.46 -25.76
CA LEU A 1154 -4.49 2.26 -25.94
C LEU A 1154 -5.67 1.32 -25.88
N ASN A 1155 -6.50 1.41 -24.83
CA ASN A 1155 -7.75 0.68 -24.83
C ASN A 1155 -8.77 1.38 -25.74
N GLU A 1156 -9.19 0.70 -26.82
CA GLU A 1156 -10.15 1.23 -27.79
C GLU A 1156 -11.56 0.62 -27.60
N THR A 1157 -11.73 -0.26 -26.60
CA THR A 1157 -12.94 -1.08 -26.43
C THR A 1157 -13.95 -0.43 -25.49
N GLU A 1158 -15.22 -0.44 -25.89
CA GLU A 1158 -16.36 0.03 -25.09
C GLU A 1158 -17.23 -1.18 -24.65
N ALA A 1159 -17.06 -1.60 -23.40
CA ALA A 1159 -17.85 -2.65 -22.76
C ALA A 1159 -18.07 -2.32 -21.29
N TYR A 1160 -19.23 -1.77 -20.93
CA TYR A 1160 -19.48 -1.20 -19.61
C TYR A 1160 -20.94 -1.31 -19.17
N TYR A 1161 -21.15 -1.13 -17.87
CA TYR A 1161 -22.46 -0.95 -17.24
C TYR A 1161 -22.73 0.53 -17.04
N GLU A 1162 -23.90 1.00 -17.50
CA GLU A 1162 -24.36 2.39 -17.43
C GLU A 1162 -25.38 2.54 -16.30
N TYR A 1163 -25.23 3.57 -15.46
CA TYR A 1163 -26.14 3.92 -14.37
C TYR A 1163 -26.64 5.34 -14.58
N GLU A 1164 -27.97 5.50 -14.67
CA GLU A 1164 -28.62 6.79 -14.84
C GLU A 1164 -29.02 7.41 -13.50
N VAL A 1165 -28.49 8.60 -13.20
CA VAL A 1165 -28.88 9.42 -12.05
C VAL A 1165 -29.60 10.67 -12.54
N GLN A 1166 -30.89 10.77 -12.23
CA GLN A 1166 -31.72 11.91 -12.64
C GLN A 1166 -31.59 13.07 -11.66
N LEU A 1167 -31.27 14.26 -12.17
CA LEU A 1167 -31.06 15.47 -11.39
C LEU A 1167 -32.10 16.52 -11.76
N ARG A 1168 -33.06 16.78 -10.87
CA ARG A 1168 -34.12 17.77 -11.08
C ARG A 1168 -34.39 18.57 -9.80
N PRO A 1169 -34.99 19.76 -9.86
CA PRO A 1169 -35.50 20.41 -8.66
C PRO A 1169 -36.52 19.53 -7.93
N GLY A 1170 -36.56 19.62 -6.60
CA GLY A 1170 -37.52 18.85 -5.78
C GLY A 1170 -37.11 17.41 -5.43
N MET A 1171 -35.84 17.05 -5.58
CA MET A 1171 -35.33 15.74 -5.13
C MET A 1171 -35.54 15.53 -3.62
N ASP A 1172 -35.96 14.32 -3.25
CA ASP A 1172 -36.10 13.90 -1.85
C ASP A 1172 -35.97 12.38 -1.68
N VAL A 1173 -35.76 11.95 -0.43
CA VAL A 1173 -35.70 10.54 -0.04
C VAL A 1173 -37.04 9.87 -0.36
N GLY A 1174 -37.00 8.71 -1.03
CA GLY A 1174 -38.20 7.96 -1.42
C GLY A 1174 -38.93 8.49 -2.66
N LEU A 1175 -38.56 9.68 -3.17
CA LEU A 1175 -39.07 10.23 -4.43
C LEU A 1175 -38.08 10.02 -5.58
N THR A 1176 -36.82 10.38 -5.35
CA THR A 1176 -35.77 10.23 -6.35
C THR A 1176 -35.05 8.89 -6.17
N PRO A 1177 -34.89 8.07 -7.23
CA PRO A 1177 -34.12 6.84 -7.16
C PRO A 1177 -32.71 7.07 -6.60
N TYR A 1178 -32.23 6.10 -5.83
CA TYR A 1178 -30.89 6.08 -5.20
C TYR A 1178 -30.63 7.08 -4.07
N ILE A 1179 -31.52 8.04 -3.79
CA ILE A 1179 -31.36 8.91 -2.62
C ILE A 1179 -31.79 8.16 -1.36
N THR A 1180 -30.83 7.85 -0.48
CA THR A 1180 -31.08 7.13 0.77
C THR A 1180 -31.14 8.03 1.99
N ASP A 1181 -30.49 9.20 1.94
CA ASP A 1181 -30.48 10.16 3.04
C ASP A 1181 -30.45 11.60 2.50
N LYS A 1182 -31.00 12.52 3.28
CA LYS A 1182 -31.02 13.96 3.01
C LYS A 1182 -30.68 14.70 4.29
N ARG A 1183 -29.65 15.53 4.20
CA ARG A 1183 -29.15 16.31 5.32
C ARG A 1183 -29.29 17.80 5.04
N ARG A 1184 -30.14 18.46 5.83
CA ARG A 1184 -30.28 19.91 5.83
C ARG A 1184 -29.26 20.53 6.79
N VAL A 1185 -28.38 21.38 6.26
CA VAL A 1185 -27.35 22.08 7.02
C VAL A 1185 -27.65 23.57 7.10
N THR A 1186 -27.41 24.15 8.28
CA THR A 1186 -27.50 25.59 8.51
C THR A 1186 -26.10 26.18 8.39
N VAL A 1187 -25.91 27.07 7.42
CA VAL A 1187 -24.61 27.59 7.01
C VAL A 1187 -24.48 29.05 7.42
N ASN A 1188 -23.39 29.38 8.12
CA ASN A 1188 -23.01 30.77 8.39
C ASN A 1188 -22.12 31.27 7.25
N SER A 1189 -22.72 32.02 6.32
CA SER A 1189 -22.05 32.46 5.10
C SER A 1189 -21.02 33.57 5.36
N ALA A 1190 -20.11 33.78 4.40
CA ALA A 1190 -19.03 34.77 4.53
C ALA A 1190 -19.54 36.22 4.66
N ASP A 1191 -20.68 36.53 4.05
CA ASP A 1191 -21.44 37.79 4.11
C ASP A 1191 -22.20 38.02 5.42
N GLY A 1192 -22.18 37.04 6.34
CA GLY A 1192 -22.83 37.13 7.66
C GLY A 1192 -24.29 36.69 7.66
N LEU A 1193 -24.83 36.22 6.53
CA LEU A 1193 -26.18 35.68 6.46
C LEU A 1193 -26.19 34.18 6.78
N THR A 1194 -27.22 33.74 7.51
CA THR A 1194 -27.48 32.32 7.72
C THR A 1194 -28.35 31.77 6.59
N ARG A 1195 -27.87 30.73 5.91
CA ARG A 1195 -28.57 30.06 4.81
C ARG A 1195 -28.81 28.59 5.16
N THR A 1196 -29.78 27.96 4.49
CA THR A 1196 -30.00 26.51 4.61
C THR A 1196 -29.70 25.85 3.28
N GLU A 1197 -29.04 24.71 3.34
CA GLU A 1197 -28.66 23.92 2.16
C GLU A 1197 -28.97 22.45 2.41
N ASP A 1198 -29.42 21.75 1.37
CA ASP A 1198 -29.69 20.32 1.43
C ASP A 1198 -28.55 19.56 0.73
N TRP A 1199 -28.04 18.53 1.39
CA TRP A 1199 -27.11 17.54 0.84
C TRP A 1199 -27.80 16.19 0.75
N PHE A 1200 -27.61 15.50 -0.37
CA PHE A 1200 -28.22 14.21 -0.64
C PHE A 1200 -27.15 13.12 -0.66
N LEU A 1201 -27.42 12.00 0.01
CA LEU A 1201 -26.64 10.78 -0.12
C LEU A 1201 -27.26 9.92 -1.21
N PHE A 1202 -26.54 9.78 -2.32
CA PHE A 1202 -26.84 8.80 -3.35
C PHE A 1202 -26.12 7.50 -3.04
N ARG A 1203 -26.83 6.39 -3.13
CA ARG A 1203 -26.31 5.03 -3.04
C ARG A 1203 -26.84 4.24 -4.25
N VAL A 1204 -26.00 4.10 -5.26
CA VAL A 1204 -26.34 3.42 -6.52
C VAL A 1204 -25.83 1.98 -6.45
N PRO A 1205 -26.69 0.95 -6.42
CA PRO A 1205 -26.24 -0.45 -6.38
C PRO A 1205 -25.57 -0.85 -7.70
N ILE A 1206 -24.35 -1.38 -7.64
CA ILE A 1206 -23.57 -1.85 -8.81
C ILE A 1206 -24.36 -2.93 -9.60
N LYS A 1207 -25.08 -3.81 -8.92
CA LYS A 1207 -25.86 -4.86 -9.60
C LYS A 1207 -27.08 -4.32 -10.37
N ASN A 1208 -27.52 -3.08 -10.12
CA ASN A 1208 -28.73 -2.50 -10.71
C ASN A 1208 -28.39 -1.45 -11.80
N TYR A 1209 -27.74 -1.90 -12.88
CA TYR A 1209 -27.41 -1.05 -14.02
C TYR A 1209 -28.63 -0.76 -14.89
N SER A 1210 -28.66 0.43 -15.50
CA SER A 1210 -29.72 0.85 -16.43
C SER A 1210 -29.53 0.24 -17.82
N LYS A 1211 -28.27 0.03 -18.24
CA LYS A 1211 -27.93 -0.57 -19.53
C LYS A 1211 -26.57 -1.27 -19.48
N LYS A 1212 -26.44 -2.36 -20.22
CA LYS A 1212 -25.16 -3.04 -20.51
C LYS A 1212 -24.77 -2.75 -21.96
N VAL A 1213 -23.56 -2.24 -22.17
CA VAL A 1213 -22.97 -1.95 -23.48
C VAL A 1213 -21.80 -2.92 -23.71
N GLY A 1214 -21.69 -3.48 -24.91
CA GLY A 1214 -20.67 -4.48 -25.23
C GLY A 1214 -20.92 -5.84 -24.55
N ASN A 1215 -19.96 -6.75 -24.66
CA ASN A 1215 -20.06 -8.12 -24.15
C ASN A 1215 -19.33 -8.29 -22.80
N ILE A 1216 -19.67 -7.49 -21.79
CA ILE A 1216 -19.07 -7.58 -20.44
C ILE A 1216 -19.81 -8.61 -19.56
N PRO A 1217 -19.19 -9.71 -19.10
CA PRO A 1217 -19.92 -10.81 -18.45
C PRO A 1217 -20.40 -10.51 -17.02
N ASP A 1218 -19.52 -9.90 -16.22
CA ASP A 1218 -19.62 -9.75 -14.77
C ASP A 1218 -18.86 -8.48 -14.32
N PHE A 1219 -18.65 -8.32 -13.01
CA PHE A 1219 -17.90 -7.20 -12.43
C PHE A 1219 -16.45 -7.56 -12.03
N LYS A 1220 -15.89 -8.65 -12.57
CA LYS A 1220 -14.53 -9.11 -12.22
C LYS A 1220 -13.42 -8.25 -12.86
N SER A 1221 -13.71 -7.54 -13.93
CA SER A 1221 -12.75 -6.68 -14.64
C SER A 1221 -13.36 -5.34 -15.02
N ILE A 1222 -13.48 -4.47 -14.03
CA ILE A 1222 -13.95 -3.08 -14.14
C ILE A 1222 -12.73 -2.15 -14.10
N ARG A 1223 -12.21 -1.79 -15.28
CA ARG A 1223 -10.94 -1.04 -15.42
C ARG A 1223 -11.09 0.47 -15.33
N PHE A 1224 -12.22 1.00 -15.76
CA PHE A 1224 -12.43 2.45 -15.90
C PHE A 1224 -13.79 2.88 -15.36
N ALA A 1225 -13.81 4.12 -14.86
CA ALA A 1225 -15.02 4.86 -14.54
C ALA A 1225 -15.13 6.06 -15.50
N ARG A 1226 -16.29 6.27 -16.12
CA ARG A 1226 -16.62 7.51 -16.86
C ARG A 1226 -17.86 8.15 -16.27
N LEU A 1227 -17.76 9.41 -15.89
CA LEU A 1227 -18.88 10.24 -15.44
C LEU A 1227 -19.19 11.27 -16.52
N TYR A 1228 -20.45 11.35 -16.97
CA TYR A 1228 -20.85 12.38 -17.93
C TYR A 1228 -22.22 12.99 -17.61
N LEU A 1229 -22.40 14.25 -18.04
CA LEU A 1229 -23.61 15.04 -17.86
C LEU A 1229 -24.23 15.37 -19.21
N THR A 1230 -25.55 15.28 -19.31
CA THR A 1230 -26.33 15.62 -20.51
C THR A 1230 -27.78 15.97 -20.14
N ASP A 1231 -28.63 16.29 -21.12
CA ASP A 1231 -30.03 16.73 -20.95
C ASP A 1231 -30.21 18.05 -20.18
N PHE A 1232 -29.14 18.82 -19.93
CA PHE A 1232 -29.23 20.15 -19.28
C PHE A 1232 -29.41 21.27 -20.31
N GLU A 1233 -30.37 22.16 -20.07
CA GLU A 1233 -30.54 23.39 -20.86
C GLU A 1233 -29.70 24.56 -20.29
N ASP A 1234 -29.49 24.58 -18.97
CA ASP A 1234 -28.76 25.62 -18.23
C ASP A 1234 -27.48 25.07 -17.59
N SER A 1235 -26.57 25.96 -17.18
CA SER A 1235 -25.35 25.56 -16.48
C SER A 1235 -25.65 25.04 -15.06
N VAL A 1236 -24.92 24.01 -14.64
CA VAL A 1236 -25.12 23.33 -13.35
C VAL A 1236 -23.77 23.06 -12.68
N VAL A 1237 -23.73 23.12 -11.34
CA VAL A 1237 -22.54 22.78 -10.54
C VAL A 1237 -22.91 21.65 -9.58
N LEU A 1238 -22.28 20.49 -9.75
CA LEU A 1238 -22.41 19.36 -8.82
C LEU A 1238 -21.22 19.38 -7.87
N ARG A 1239 -21.48 19.45 -6.56
CA ARG A 1239 -20.42 19.43 -5.54
C ARG A 1239 -20.48 18.12 -4.78
N LEU A 1240 -19.43 17.31 -4.91
CA LEU A 1240 -19.36 15.99 -4.27
C LEU A 1240 -18.46 16.05 -3.03
N ALA A 1241 -19.04 15.95 -1.85
CA ALA A 1241 -18.29 15.92 -0.59
C ALA A 1241 -17.67 14.54 -0.30
N ARG A 1242 -18.16 13.49 -0.99
CA ARG A 1242 -17.60 12.14 -1.10
C ARG A 1242 -18.02 11.54 -2.43
N LEU A 1243 -17.20 10.64 -2.98
CA LEU A 1243 -17.52 9.80 -4.13
C LEU A 1243 -16.71 8.52 -3.95
N ASP A 1244 -17.35 7.49 -3.44
CA ASP A 1244 -16.74 6.27 -2.95
C ASP A 1244 -17.34 5.06 -3.71
N LEU A 1245 -16.52 4.04 -3.97
CA LEU A 1245 -16.96 2.67 -4.29
C LEU A 1245 -16.96 1.81 -3.03
#